data_AF-A0A816TYD1-F1
#
_entry.id   AF-A0A816TYD1-F1
#
_cell.length_a   1.000
_cell.length_b   1.000
_cell.length_c   1.000
_cell.angle_alpha   90.00
_cell.angle_beta   90.00
_cell.angle_gamma   90.00
#
_symmetry.space_group_name_H-M   'P 1'
#
loop_
_entity.id
_entity.type
_entity.pdbx_description
1 polymer ?
#
loop_
_entity_poly.entity_id
_entity_poly.type
_entity_poly.pdbx_seq_one_letter_code
_entity_poly.pdbx_strand_id
1 'polypeptide(L)'
;MTAQDQLDSINIPGTSVILRPNCSTYNLCGRNGYCRDNLNDEWTCQCKFWWNGTLCNHMSNSGWQVISLSILLFLLILVFYGLIIFRAINQKCKQQKNASDQHRQTTVTIKRKFSPIPRAVKDTSRRILSWIIAIATLLLAVSTLIVKWTIIKPIHEDIVDKFKKNEPVFFKQHYFCRIMELRTEFNIVTFPLACFIILIFTIITRRVSTHGIKYSRGFIGIPIPLDFFAHVKRTLVAVIFAIFADELLGIANDVLNANNPSTSKGVIMIYLLQLLKVFVIGFRCYPTLAAVYIDNWFSLLCATLYIWLDFSITIFNNGLCKHDYYQSEIDFNKSGANSTIKYLTYYGAGSKLLLIQLLTDIPRYLCLAYISVKLPALLFKRIRHRHTNDRTLTREQRTLLYSSLLHSVEAQYVKRLLGMNNTNVPTSRFSQIIRFIYEWRDDFRFSSRVVCVYTAAFLLIFFLTTQLCVRLTPTINQVQEICQRLVDFMSAVTSASDDDLENNENQPSDFPLPNFVRPFLVAFITAACIIIIQLLVMLAGIRRNLLQAYRGDDSEIPRRVSSANVNYVTGTFHFAGYLIGYVIVGYIFLAVFLFIIIMSIDAFITYGSVKFLESILRIIVPTSLLVIFKIYLNKFLSKYIFLQYHGDVLSINNRRVFMVFIYFNFFLDAFLGFIASILRILRSIVGGIIYMCRLDYSPLGRKLESIDAGFSAYCGFIYVECAHRHPVLLYFVSHLLRGHLYPATTQRLSKAKHKWHLAIFLSNNPTLIYRRKRFLIRLQESELKIMLIGRKHMNGAYIEQPPISAHRASLISAKDLEDLWTRNKF
;
A
#
# COMPACT_ATOMS: atom_id res chain seq x y z
N MET A 1 -30.69 83.49 34.95
CA MET A 1 -31.73 84.17 34.14
C MET A 1 -31.92 83.36 32.86
N THR A 2 -33.17 83.27 32.40
CA THR A 2 -33.69 82.58 31.19
C THR A 2 -33.08 83.15 29.90
N ALA A 3 -33.20 82.56 28.70
CA ALA A 3 -34.11 81.55 28.13
C ALA A 3 -33.33 80.68 27.08
N GLN A 4 -33.67 79.45 26.65
CA GLN A 4 -34.97 78.77 26.42
C GLN A 4 -35.72 79.35 25.19
N ASP A 5 -36.28 78.65 24.20
CA ASP A 5 -36.26 77.28 23.64
C ASP A 5 -36.82 77.39 22.18
N GLN A 6 -36.99 76.27 21.45
CA GLN A 6 -37.87 76.12 20.25
C GLN A 6 -37.41 76.83 18.94
N LEU A 7 -37.74 76.40 17.71
CA LEU A 7 -38.50 75.29 17.09
C LEU A 7 -37.78 75.00 15.72
N ASP A 8 -37.90 73.91 14.95
CA ASP A 8 -38.76 72.71 14.95
C ASP A 8 -38.00 71.52 14.27
N SER A 9 -38.73 70.44 14.03
CA SER A 9 -38.47 69.12 13.43
C SER A 9 -38.27 69.04 11.90
N ILE A 10 -37.62 67.94 11.47
CA ILE A 10 -38.15 66.93 10.53
C ILE A 10 -37.35 65.62 10.70
N ASN A 11 -38.05 64.49 10.86
CA ASN A 11 -37.47 63.16 11.15
C ASN A 11 -37.19 62.34 9.88
N ILE A 12 -36.04 61.67 9.81
CA ILE A 12 -35.90 60.28 9.30
C ILE A 12 -34.83 59.55 10.14
N PRO A 13 -35.09 58.34 10.71
CA PRO A 13 -34.18 57.68 11.65
C PRO A 13 -33.19 56.73 10.98
N GLY A 14 -32.04 56.44 11.62
CA GLY A 14 -31.35 55.16 11.33
C GLY A 14 -29.83 55.01 11.49
N THR A 15 -29.03 56.03 11.87
CA THR A 15 -27.60 55.79 12.18
C THR A 15 -27.08 56.69 13.31
N SER A 16 -27.15 56.21 14.56
CA SER A 16 -26.52 56.87 15.70
C SER A 16 -25.00 56.63 15.72
N VAL A 17 -24.24 57.61 15.25
CA VAL A 17 -22.78 57.66 15.46
C VAL A 17 -22.49 57.88 16.94
N ILE A 18 -22.05 56.82 17.64
CA ILE A 18 -21.56 56.95 19.02
C ILE A 18 -20.05 57.17 18.98
N LEU A 19 -19.65 58.43 19.11
CA LEU A 19 -18.30 58.84 19.47
C LEU A 19 -18.03 58.49 20.95
N ARG A 20 -17.10 57.56 21.22
CA ARG A 20 -16.45 57.37 22.54
C ARG A 20 -14.97 56.99 22.37
N PRO A 21 -14.12 57.22 23.40
CA PRO A 21 -12.87 57.95 23.17
C PRO A 21 -11.57 57.13 23.02
N ASN A 22 -10.52 57.85 22.64
CA ASN A 22 -9.13 57.43 22.40
C ASN A 22 -8.55 56.35 23.33
N CYS A 23 -7.89 55.37 22.73
CA CYS A 23 -6.87 54.57 23.40
C CYS A 23 -5.57 55.37 23.64
N SER A 24 -5.36 55.86 24.85
CA SER A 24 -4.03 55.99 25.50
C SER A 24 -4.27 56.13 27.02
N THR A 25 -3.45 55.54 27.88
CA THR A 25 -2.16 56.16 28.25
C THR A 25 -0.99 55.19 28.50
N TYR A 26 -1.19 53.86 28.53
CA TYR A 26 -0.07 52.90 28.49
C TYR A 26 -0.28 51.80 27.46
N ASN A 27 0.68 51.69 26.55
CA ASN A 27 0.55 50.99 25.27
C ASN A 27 0.90 49.50 25.41
N LEU A 28 0.05 48.73 26.10
CA LEU A 28 0.20 47.28 26.29
C LEU A 28 0.34 46.50 24.98
N CYS A 29 -0.26 47.02 23.91
CA CYS A 29 -0.31 46.39 22.59
C CYS A 29 0.14 47.42 21.55
N GLY A 30 1.46 47.49 21.37
CA GLY A 30 2.14 48.52 20.58
C GLY A 30 1.62 48.69 19.15
N ARG A 31 2.05 49.81 18.54
CA ARG A 31 1.62 50.52 17.31
C ARG A 31 0.83 49.81 16.18
N ASN A 32 0.82 48.48 16.09
CA ASN A 32 0.21 47.65 15.04
C ASN A 32 -0.87 46.67 15.56
N GLY A 33 -1.24 46.70 16.85
CA GLY A 33 -2.30 45.88 17.45
C GLY A 33 -3.62 46.65 17.67
N TYR A 34 -4.72 45.92 17.84
CA TYR A 34 -5.97 46.45 18.40
C TYR A 34 -6.54 45.49 19.46
N CYS A 35 -7.26 46.05 20.43
CA CYS A 35 -7.91 45.28 21.49
C CYS A 35 -9.25 44.74 21.02
N ARG A 36 -9.60 43.53 21.47
CA ARG A 36 -10.93 42.94 21.31
C ARG A 36 -11.43 42.46 22.67
N ASP A 37 -12.62 42.93 23.03
CA ASP A 37 -13.33 42.45 24.22
C ASP A 37 -13.76 40.99 24.08
N ASN A 38 -13.61 40.25 25.18
CA ASN A 38 -14.31 39.01 25.45
C ASN A 38 -15.39 39.29 26.50
N LEU A 39 -16.45 38.46 26.52
CA LEU A 39 -17.63 38.58 27.39
C LEU A 39 -17.37 38.52 28.93
N ASN A 40 -16.10 38.50 29.36
CA ASN A 40 -15.67 38.36 30.76
C ASN A 40 -14.68 39.48 31.19
N ASP A 41 -14.73 40.67 30.57
CA ASP A 41 -13.86 41.84 30.84
C ASP A 41 -12.34 41.63 30.72
N GLU A 42 -11.87 40.49 30.17
CA GLU A 42 -10.47 40.27 29.82
C GLU A 42 -10.14 40.73 28.40
N TRP A 43 -9.37 41.83 28.31
CA TRP A 43 -8.87 42.41 27.08
C TRP A 43 -7.83 41.52 26.39
N THR A 44 -8.07 41.13 25.14
CA THR A 44 -7.06 40.40 24.33
C THR A 44 -6.63 41.21 23.12
N CYS A 45 -5.34 41.19 22.81
CA CYS A 45 -4.77 41.95 21.69
C CYS A 45 -4.45 41.05 20.50
N GLN A 46 -4.92 41.44 19.32
CA GLN A 46 -4.68 40.70 18.08
C GLN A 46 -3.82 41.55 17.12
N CYS A 47 -2.73 40.96 16.63
CA CYS A 47 -1.79 41.61 15.71
C CYS A 47 -2.25 41.44 14.26
N LYS A 48 -2.16 42.51 13.47
CA LYS A 48 -2.47 42.45 12.03
C LYS A 48 -1.27 41.88 11.25
N PHE A 49 -1.50 40.84 10.45
CA PHE A 49 -0.44 40.13 9.72
C PHE A 49 0.12 41.00 8.58
N TRP A 50 1.33 41.54 8.73
CA TRP A 50 2.03 42.34 7.71
C TRP A 50 3.43 41.78 7.42
N TRP A 51 3.82 41.78 6.14
CA TRP A 51 5.05 41.13 5.66
C TRP A 51 6.37 41.78 6.13
N ASN A 52 6.33 43.01 6.65
CA ASN A 52 7.52 43.76 7.05
C ASN A 52 7.95 43.49 8.50
N GLY A 53 8.53 42.30 8.72
CA GLY A 53 9.78 42.09 9.48
C GLY A 53 9.99 42.66 10.89
N THR A 54 8.95 43.16 11.58
CA THR A 54 9.08 43.76 12.92
C THR A 54 8.42 42.88 13.97
N LEU A 55 9.22 42.40 14.94
CA LEU A 55 8.76 41.47 15.98
C LEU A 55 7.75 42.13 16.93
N CYS A 56 6.54 41.58 16.99
CA CYS A 56 5.71 41.68 18.18
C CYS A 56 6.09 40.56 19.16
N ASN A 57 6.27 40.88 20.45
CA ASN A 57 6.71 39.92 21.47
C ASN A 57 5.69 38.78 21.74
N HIS A 58 4.47 38.90 21.25
CA HIS A 58 3.53 37.77 21.11
C HIS A 58 3.24 37.49 19.63
N MET A 59 4.18 36.83 18.95
CA MET A 59 3.87 36.16 17.69
C MET A 59 2.82 35.07 17.95
N SER A 60 1.72 35.10 17.20
CA SER A 60 0.77 34.00 17.20
C SER A 60 1.45 32.69 16.80
N ASN A 61 0.93 31.56 17.28
CA ASN A 61 1.46 30.23 16.94
C ASN A 61 1.53 29.98 15.42
N SER A 62 0.73 30.68 14.60
CA SER A 62 0.79 30.64 13.14
C SER A 62 2.01 31.35 12.52
N GLY A 63 2.60 32.34 13.18
CA GLY A 63 3.83 33.00 12.71
C GLY A 63 5.05 32.05 12.77
N TRP A 64 5.23 31.38 13.91
CA TRP A 64 6.26 30.34 14.08
C TRP A 64 6.10 29.18 13.09
N GLN A 65 4.87 28.85 12.73
CA GLN A 65 4.55 27.79 11.77
C GLN A 65 5.04 28.10 10.36
N VAL A 66 4.80 29.31 9.84
CA VAL A 66 5.24 29.71 8.49
C VAL A 66 6.77 29.74 8.40
N ILE A 67 7.44 30.24 9.44
CA ILE A 67 8.91 30.23 9.52
C ILE A 67 9.46 28.81 9.55
N SER A 68 8.89 27.92 10.38
CA SER A 68 9.32 26.51 10.47
C SER A 68 9.16 25.76 9.14
N LEU A 69 8.03 25.92 8.45
CA LEU A 69 7.79 25.34 7.12
C LEU A 69 8.75 25.89 6.06
N SER A 70 9.04 27.19 6.10
CA SER A 70 9.95 27.84 5.16
C SER A 70 11.40 27.37 5.35
N ILE A 71 11.85 27.22 6.61
CA ILE A 71 13.16 26.65 6.95
C ILE A 71 13.25 25.18 6.52
N LEU A 72 12.21 24.38 6.75
CA LEU A 72 12.18 22.98 6.33
C LEU A 72 12.28 22.86 4.81
N LEU A 73 11.50 23.65 4.06
CA LEU A 73 11.53 23.69 2.60
C LEU A 73 12.91 24.10 2.07
N PHE A 74 13.50 25.16 2.65
CA PHE A 74 14.83 25.64 2.31
C PHE A 74 15.91 24.58 2.55
N LEU A 75 15.88 23.89 3.70
CA LEU A 75 16.77 22.76 3.99
C LEU A 75 16.62 21.62 2.97
N LEU A 76 15.38 21.28 2.60
CA LEU A 76 15.10 20.23 1.62
C LEU A 76 15.65 20.59 0.22
N ILE A 77 15.48 21.85 -0.18
CA ILE A 77 16.03 22.43 -1.41
C ILE A 77 17.57 22.43 -1.38
N LEU A 78 18.19 22.85 -0.28
CA LEU A 78 19.64 22.93 -0.13
C LEU A 78 20.29 21.53 -0.14
N VAL A 79 19.66 20.55 0.52
CA VAL A 79 20.05 19.13 0.45
C VAL A 79 19.89 18.59 -0.98
N PHE A 80 18.81 18.93 -1.69
CA PHE A 80 18.60 18.48 -3.07
C PHE A 80 19.67 19.02 -4.02
N TYR A 81 19.94 20.33 -4.01
CA TYR A 81 21.00 20.93 -4.81
C TYR A 81 22.40 20.46 -4.39
N GLY A 82 22.67 20.32 -3.10
CA GLY A 82 23.91 19.74 -2.58
C GLY A 82 24.16 18.32 -3.07
N LEU A 83 23.11 17.47 -3.11
CA LEU A 83 23.20 16.11 -3.66
C LEU A 83 23.40 16.09 -5.19
N ILE A 84 22.84 17.05 -5.92
CA ILE A 84 23.09 17.20 -7.37
C ILE A 84 24.55 17.60 -7.62
N ILE A 85 25.06 18.62 -6.91
CA ILE A 85 26.45 19.08 -6.99
C ILE A 85 27.41 17.93 -6.63
N PHE A 86 27.15 17.22 -5.53
CA PHE A 86 27.94 16.07 -5.11
C PHE A 86 27.92 14.92 -6.14
N ARG A 87 26.77 14.66 -6.78
CA ARG A 87 26.67 13.67 -7.88
C ARG A 87 27.47 14.11 -9.11
N ALA A 88 27.42 15.38 -9.49
CA ALA A 88 28.20 15.92 -10.61
C ALA A 88 29.71 15.80 -10.35
N ILE A 89 30.17 16.13 -9.14
CA ILE A 89 31.56 15.94 -8.71
C ILE A 89 31.96 14.46 -8.75
N ASN A 90 31.14 13.56 -8.17
CA ASN A 90 31.43 12.12 -8.19
C ASN A 90 31.41 11.50 -9.59
N GLN A 91 30.60 12.02 -10.53
CA GLN A 91 30.61 11.59 -11.92
C GLN A 91 31.91 11.97 -12.63
N LYS A 92 32.43 13.19 -12.41
CA LYS A 92 33.76 13.60 -12.91
C LYS A 92 34.86 12.68 -12.34
N CYS A 93 34.85 12.42 -11.03
CA CYS A 93 35.81 11.49 -10.41
C CYS A 93 35.68 10.03 -10.91
N LYS A 94 34.48 9.57 -11.28
CA LYS A 94 34.28 8.24 -11.88
C LYS A 94 34.80 8.15 -13.31
N GLN A 95 34.66 9.21 -14.11
CA GLN A 95 35.23 9.24 -15.47
C GLN A 95 36.76 9.17 -15.44
N GLN A 96 37.43 9.87 -14.52
CA GLN A 96 38.88 9.76 -14.34
C GLN A 96 39.34 8.39 -13.84
N LYS A 97 38.59 7.72 -12.94
CA LYS A 97 38.99 6.39 -12.43
C LYS A 97 38.78 5.25 -13.42
N ASN A 98 37.75 5.33 -14.26
CA ASN A 98 37.47 4.28 -15.26
C ASN A 98 38.54 4.18 -16.37
N ALA A 99 39.42 5.18 -16.52
CA ALA A 99 40.55 5.15 -17.45
C ALA A 99 41.78 4.38 -16.92
N SER A 100 41.83 4.01 -15.64
CA SER A 100 43.04 3.49 -14.99
C SER A 100 42.97 2.01 -14.56
N ASP A 101 41.77 1.45 -14.37
CA ASP A 101 41.58 0.10 -13.79
C ASP A 101 41.50 -1.07 -14.81
N GLN A 102 41.89 -0.87 -16.08
CA GLN A 102 41.78 -1.92 -17.13
C GLN A 102 42.97 -2.92 -17.17
N HIS A 103 43.89 -2.86 -16.20
CA HIS A 103 45.06 -3.75 -16.12
C HIS A 103 45.33 -4.28 -14.70
N ARG A 104 44.54 -5.28 -14.27
CA ARG A 104 45.00 -6.41 -13.42
C ARG A 104 43.92 -7.48 -13.27
N GLN A 105 44.09 -8.60 -13.97
CA GLN A 105 43.46 -9.87 -13.65
C GLN A 105 44.55 -10.86 -13.22
N THR A 106 44.42 -11.45 -12.03
CA THR A 106 45.19 -12.62 -11.63
C THR A 106 44.26 -13.73 -11.15
N THR A 107 44.38 -14.87 -11.80
CA THR A 107 43.67 -16.11 -11.46
C THR A 107 44.23 -16.73 -10.19
N VAL A 108 43.36 -17.14 -9.27
CA VAL A 108 43.71 -18.07 -8.19
C VAL A 108 42.81 -19.30 -8.31
N THR A 109 43.39 -20.41 -8.75
CA THR A 109 42.74 -21.73 -8.82
C THR A 109 42.71 -22.39 -7.45
N ILE A 110 41.52 -22.74 -6.95
CA ILE A 110 41.36 -23.63 -5.80
C ILE A 110 40.42 -24.77 -6.20
N LYS A 111 40.96 -25.99 -6.32
CA LYS A 111 40.18 -27.22 -6.49
C LYS A 111 39.52 -27.59 -5.16
N ARG A 112 38.20 -27.81 -5.14
CA ARG A 112 37.56 -28.81 -4.27
C ARG A 112 36.20 -29.27 -4.82
N LYS A 113 35.97 -30.59 -4.75
CA LYS A 113 34.75 -31.27 -5.21
C LYS A 113 33.60 -30.91 -4.26
N PHE A 114 32.54 -30.28 -4.76
CA PHE A 114 31.30 -30.12 -4.00
C PHE A 114 30.40 -31.32 -4.29
N SER A 115 30.26 -32.25 -3.34
CA SER A 115 29.36 -33.39 -3.49
C SER A 115 27.89 -32.93 -3.34
N PRO A 116 26.98 -33.37 -4.22
CA PRO A 116 25.56 -33.05 -4.08
C PRO A 116 24.97 -33.90 -2.95
N ILE A 117 24.76 -33.28 -1.78
CA ILE A 117 24.09 -33.95 -0.65
C ILE A 117 22.62 -34.25 -1.03
N PRO A 118 22.19 -35.54 -1.07
CA PRO A 118 20.82 -35.89 -1.46
C PRO A 118 19.80 -35.39 -0.42
N ARG A 119 18.67 -34.87 -0.90
CA ARG A 119 17.68 -34.14 -0.07
C ARG A 119 16.60 -34.99 0.60
N ALA A 120 16.51 -36.29 0.32
CA ALA A 120 15.42 -37.15 0.80
C ALA A 120 15.18 -37.06 2.32
N VAL A 121 16.24 -36.95 3.12
CA VAL A 121 16.18 -36.86 4.60
C VAL A 121 15.87 -35.43 5.12
N LYS A 122 15.93 -34.39 4.26
CA LYS A 122 15.87 -32.97 4.69
C LYS A 122 14.48 -32.34 4.67
N ASP A 123 13.53 -32.86 3.89
CA ASP A 123 12.19 -32.25 3.80
C ASP A 123 11.24 -32.76 4.89
N THR A 124 11.35 -34.00 5.37
CA THR A 124 10.67 -34.47 6.60
C THR A 124 11.09 -33.65 7.82
N SER A 125 12.40 -33.49 8.05
CA SER A 125 12.93 -32.64 9.13
C SER A 125 12.45 -31.17 9.05
N ARG A 126 12.29 -30.61 7.85
CA ARG A 126 11.76 -29.24 7.66
C ARG A 126 10.26 -29.14 7.94
N ARG A 127 9.47 -30.16 7.61
CA ARG A 127 8.05 -30.22 7.95
C ARG A 127 7.88 -30.30 9.47
N ILE A 128 8.57 -31.23 10.13
CA ILE A 128 8.57 -31.40 11.59
C ILE A 128 8.96 -30.08 12.30
N LEU A 129 10.06 -29.44 11.90
CA LEU A 129 10.47 -28.15 12.47
C LEU A 129 9.43 -27.03 12.26
N SER A 130 8.67 -27.07 11.16
CA SER A 130 7.61 -26.09 10.90
C SER A 130 6.39 -26.32 11.79
N TRP A 131 6.01 -27.59 12.03
CA TRP A 131 4.96 -27.97 12.97
C TRP A 131 5.32 -27.64 14.42
N ILE A 132 6.54 -27.96 14.86
CA ILE A 132 7.04 -27.60 16.21
C ILE A 132 6.94 -26.09 16.44
N ILE A 133 7.36 -25.29 15.45
CA ILE A 133 7.24 -23.83 15.54
C ILE A 133 5.76 -23.41 15.62
N ALA A 134 4.87 -23.96 14.78
CA ALA A 134 3.45 -23.61 14.80
C ALA A 134 2.80 -23.91 16.17
N ILE A 135 3.04 -25.10 16.72
CA ILE A 135 2.54 -25.53 18.03
C ILE A 135 3.09 -24.63 19.14
N ALA A 136 4.41 -24.39 19.18
CA ALA A 136 5.03 -23.51 20.16
C ALA A 136 4.49 -22.06 20.08
N THR A 137 4.19 -21.56 18.89
CA THR A 137 3.61 -20.22 18.72
C THR A 137 2.15 -20.13 19.18
N LEU A 138 1.37 -21.21 18.99
CA LEU A 138 0.00 -21.29 19.47
C LEU A 138 -0.04 -21.40 21.00
N LEU A 139 0.81 -22.25 21.59
CA LEU A 139 0.94 -22.36 23.05
C LEU A 139 1.36 -21.04 23.70
N LEU A 140 2.35 -20.33 23.13
CA LEU A 140 2.77 -19.02 23.65
C LEU A 140 1.66 -17.97 23.52
N ALA A 141 0.95 -17.92 22.38
CA ALA A 141 -0.16 -16.99 22.18
C ALA A 141 -1.32 -17.24 23.15
N VAL A 142 -1.73 -18.51 23.33
CA VAL A 142 -2.75 -18.90 24.31
C VAL A 142 -2.33 -18.56 25.73
N SER A 143 -1.07 -18.84 26.10
CA SER A 143 -0.51 -18.43 27.40
C SER A 143 -0.60 -16.92 27.62
N THR A 144 -0.24 -16.09 26.63
CA THR A 144 -0.36 -14.63 26.75
C THR A 144 -1.81 -14.13 26.84
N LEU A 145 -2.75 -14.78 26.15
CA LEU A 145 -4.17 -14.45 26.25
C LEU A 145 -4.74 -14.82 27.63
N ILE A 146 -4.30 -15.93 28.22
CA ILE A 146 -4.65 -16.31 29.60
C ILE A 146 -4.08 -15.28 30.59
N VAL A 147 -2.82 -14.88 30.45
CA VAL A 147 -2.21 -13.83 31.29
C VAL A 147 -3.00 -12.51 31.17
N LYS A 148 -3.36 -12.09 29.95
CA LYS A 148 -4.20 -10.90 29.74
C LYS A 148 -5.58 -11.05 30.39
N TRP A 149 -6.22 -12.20 30.25
CA TRP A 149 -7.51 -12.50 30.91
C TRP A 149 -7.40 -12.40 32.44
N THR A 150 -6.35 -12.96 33.05
CA THR A 150 -6.14 -12.88 34.52
C THR A 150 -5.91 -11.46 35.03
N ILE A 151 -5.35 -10.57 34.20
CA ILE A 151 -5.12 -9.17 34.57
C ILE A 151 -6.39 -8.33 34.39
N ILE A 152 -7.13 -8.52 33.28
CA ILE A 152 -8.32 -7.71 32.96
C ILE A 152 -9.54 -8.13 33.80
N LYS A 153 -9.68 -9.41 34.15
CA LYS A 153 -10.82 -9.91 34.94
C LYS A 153 -11.09 -9.10 36.23
N PRO A 154 -10.15 -8.89 37.16
CA PRO A 154 -10.41 -8.14 38.38
C PRO A 154 -10.74 -6.66 38.12
N ILE A 155 -10.16 -6.05 37.07
CA ILE A 155 -10.46 -4.67 36.66
C ILE A 155 -11.90 -4.58 36.13
N HIS A 156 -12.35 -5.57 35.35
CA HIS A 156 -13.72 -5.66 34.87
C HIS A 156 -14.72 -5.85 36.01
N GLU A 157 -14.41 -6.67 37.01
CA GLU A 157 -15.27 -6.92 38.17
C GLU A 157 -15.44 -5.63 39.02
N ASP A 158 -14.35 -4.89 39.31
CA ASP A 158 -14.41 -3.58 39.98
C ASP A 158 -15.22 -2.53 39.20
N ILE A 159 -15.03 -2.46 37.87
CA ILE A 159 -15.79 -1.58 36.97
C ILE A 159 -17.28 -1.92 36.96
N VAL A 160 -17.62 -3.21 36.94
CA VAL A 160 -19.01 -3.69 36.95
C VAL A 160 -19.69 -3.40 38.29
N ASP A 161 -18.98 -3.55 39.42
CA ASP A 161 -19.55 -3.25 40.72
C ASP A 161 -19.74 -1.74 40.96
N LYS A 162 -18.83 -0.88 40.48
CA LYS A 162 -19.05 0.58 40.43
C LYS A 162 -20.26 0.93 39.58
N PHE A 163 -20.40 0.31 38.40
CA PHE A 163 -21.54 0.51 37.52
C PHE A 163 -22.87 0.13 38.17
N LYS A 164 -22.94 -1.01 38.89
CA LYS A 164 -24.13 -1.40 39.67
C LYS A 164 -24.48 -0.41 40.80
N LYS A 165 -23.48 0.27 41.36
CA LYS A 165 -23.63 1.27 42.44
C LYS A 165 -23.90 2.70 41.95
N ASN A 166 -23.96 2.91 40.62
CA ASN A 166 -24.00 4.25 39.99
C ASN A 166 -22.81 5.16 40.37
N GLU A 167 -21.66 4.56 40.72
CA GLU A 167 -20.41 5.27 40.97
C GLU A 167 -19.71 5.65 39.65
N PRO A 168 -18.85 6.69 39.63
CA PRO A 168 -18.11 7.08 38.42
C PRO A 168 -17.20 5.95 37.91
N VAL A 169 -17.44 5.52 36.67
CA VAL A 169 -16.89 4.28 36.09
C VAL A 169 -15.51 4.50 35.48
N PHE A 170 -14.49 4.56 36.35
CA PHE A 170 -13.07 4.59 35.95
C PHE A 170 -12.24 3.54 36.70
N PHE A 171 -11.18 3.07 36.05
CA PHE A 171 -10.12 2.29 36.70
C PHE A 171 -8.97 3.21 37.13
N LYS A 172 -8.42 2.95 38.32
CA LYS A 172 -7.18 3.59 38.77
C LYS A 172 -6.01 2.94 38.06
N GLN A 173 -5.21 3.73 37.35
CA GLN A 173 -4.03 3.20 36.65
C GLN A 173 -3.01 2.63 37.65
N HIS A 174 -2.43 1.47 37.35
CA HIS A 174 -1.37 0.90 38.17
C HIS A 174 -0.12 1.80 38.15
N TYR A 175 0.69 1.81 39.22
CA TYR A 175 1.89 2.67 39.30
C TYR A 175 2.86 2.48 38.12
N PHE A 176 2.95 1.25 37.60
CA PHE A 176 3.68 0.90 36.38
C PHE A 176 3.26 1.74 35.16
N CYS A 177 1.96 2.05 35.05
CA CYS A 177 1.41 2.84 33.96
C CYS A 177 1.83 4.30 34.06
N ARG A 178 1.87 4.91 35.25
CA ARG A 178 2.36 6.29 35.43
C ARG A 178 3.82 6.47 34.97
N ILE A 179 4.67 5.45 35.16
CA ILE A 179 6.05 5.40 34.64
C ILE A 179 6.08 5.27 33.10
N MET A 180 5.12 4.54 32.53
CA MET A 180 4.99 4.35 31.08
C MET A 180 4.28 5.51 30.38
N GLU A 181 3.41 6.25 31.06
CA GLU A 181 2.53 7.29 30.52
C GLU A 181 3.29 8.57 30.20
N LEU A 182 4.19 9.03 31.09
CA LEU A 182 5.20 10.07 30.78
C LEU A 182 6.13 9.68 29.59
N ARG A 183 6.09 8.39 29.21
CA ARG A 183 6.94 7.70 28.25
C ARG A 183 6.13 7.21 27.02
N THR A 184 4.86 7.63 26.88
CA THR A 184 3.97 7.24 25.76
C THR A 184 4.19 8.03 24.46
N GLU A 185 4.63 9.29 24.51
CA GLU A 185 4.87 10.03 23.26
C GLU A 185 6.05 9.41 22.47
N PHE A 186 7.07 8.90 23.18
CA PHE A 186 8.20 8.14 22.63
C PHE A 186 8.64 7.03 23.58
N ASN A 187 8.65 5.77 23.14
CA ASN A 187 9.07 4.61 23.95
C ASN A 187 10.55 4.70 24.40
N ILE A 188 10.81 5.40 25.51
CA ILE A 188 12.16 5.72 26.03
C ILE A 188 13.01 4.47 26.33
N VAL A 189 12.41 3.27 26.46
CA VAL A 189 13.17 2.02 26.63
C VAL A 189 13.57 1.39 25.29
N THR A 190 12.59 1.13 24.41
CA THR A 190 12.81 0.31 23.21
C THR A 190 13.45 1.08 22.06
N PHE A 191 13.30 2.41 22.01
CA PHE A 191 13.89 3.26 20.98
C PHE A 191 15.42 3.46 21.11
N PRO A 192 15.98 3.96 22.23
CA PRO A 192 17.43 4.14 22.32
C PRO A 192 18.17 2.78 22.28
N LEU A 193 17.56 1.73 22.81
CA LEU A 193 18.10 0.37 22.72
C LEU A 193 18.09 -0.16 21.27
N ALA A 194 17.07 0.18 20.46
CA ALA A 194 17.10 -0.09 19.01
C ALA A 194 18.24 0.69 18.32
N CYS A 195 18.37 1.99 18.58
CA CYS A 195 19.45 2.83 18.03
C CYS A 195 20.84 2.27 18.38
N PHE A 196 21.04 1.81 19.61
CA PHE A 196 22.28 1.17 20.06
C PHE A 196 22.56 -0.13 19.30
N ILE A 197 21.56 -1.00 19.10
CA ILE A 197 21.73 -2.23 18.30
C ILE A 197 22.04 -1.90 16.82
N ILE A 198 21.43 -0.87 16.24
CA ILE A 198 21.73 -0.42 14.87
C ILE A 198 23.20 0.02 14.76
N LEU A 199 23.71 0.76 15.75
CA LEU A 199 25.11 1.20 15.82
C LEU A 199 26.08 0.02 16.02
N ILE A 200 25.71 -0.99 16.81
CA ILE A 200 26.47 -2.25 16.89
C ILE A 200 26.50 -2.95 15.52
N PHE A 201 25.38 -2.97 14.79
CA PHE A 201 25.31 -3.62 13.48
C PHE A 201 26.10 -2.87 12.40
N THR A 202 26.19 -1.53 12.42
CA THR A 202 27.08 -0.77 11.51
C THR A 202 28.55 -1.08 11.76
N ILE A 203 28.96 -1.22 13.03
CA ILE A 203 30.33 -1.63 13.39
C ILE A 203 30.62 -3.04 12.88
N ILE A 204 29.68 -3.98 13.03
CA ILE A 204 29.82 -5.36 12.55
C ILE A 204 29.91 -5.43 11.02
N THR A 205 29.03 -4.75 10.29
CA THR A 205 29.08 -4.75 8.81
C THR A 205 30.35 -4.07 8.29
N ARG A 206 30.83 -3.01 8.94
CA ARG A 206 32.13 -2.39 8.64
C ARG A 206 33.27 -3.40 8.77
N ARG A 207 33.35 -4.13 9.90
CA ARG A 207 34.39 -5.17 10.14
C ARG A 207 34.33 -6.34 9.16
N VAL A 208 33.14 -6.74 8.70
CA VAL A 208 32.98 -7.81 7.70
C VAL A 208 33.34 -7.33 6.29
N SER A 209 32.98 -6.08 5.94
CA SER A 209 33.26 -5.52 4.62
C SER A 209 34.76 -5.34 4.35
N THR A 210 35.52 -4.89 5.35
CA THR A 210 36.98 -4.66 5.20
C THR A 210 37.79 -5.93 4.93
N HIS A 211 37.27 -7.10 5.29
CA HIS A 211 37.92 -8.39 5.03
C HIS A 211 37.53 -9.05 3.70
N GLY A 212 36.48 -8.57 3.01
CA GLY A 212 35.88 -9.31 1.89
C GLY A 212 35.76 -8.59 0.54
N ILE A 213 35.71 -7.26 0.51
CA ILE A 213 35.28 -6.53 -0.70
C ILE A 213 36.17 -5.30 -0.97
N LYS A 214 37.17 -5.45 -1.86
CA LYS A 214 37.99 -4.31 -2.35
C LYS A 214 37.22 -3.26 -3.18
N TYR A 215 36.00 -3.57 -3.63
CA TYR A 215 35.18 -2.71 -4.49
C TYR A 215 34.21 -1.77 -3.75
N SER A 216 33.95 -1.96 -2.45
CA SER A 216 33.11 -1.04 -1.65
C SER A 216 33.95 0.03 -0.94
N ARG A 217 34.65 0.85 -1.73
CA ARG A 217 35.29 2.07 -1.22
C ARG A 217 34.24 3.16 -0.98
N GLY A 218 34.05 3.57 0.28
CA GLY A 218 33.75 4.98 0.58
C GLY A 218 32.43 5.36 1.25
N PHE A 219 31.53 4.44 1.61
CA PHE A 219 30.31 4.82 2.34
C PHE A 219 30.15 4.08 3.68
N ILE A 220 29.91 4.85 4.74
CA ILE A 220 29.45 4.38 6.05
C ILE A 220 27.97 4.02 5.89
N GLY A 221 27.70 2.85 5.30
CA GLY A 221 26.35 2.37 5.05
C GLY A 221 25.70 1.78 6.29
N ILE A 222 24.53 2.31 6.66
CA ILE A 222 23.64 1.65 7.63
C ILE A 222 23.25 0.27 7.06
N PRO A 223 23.30 -0.83 7.85
CA PRO A 223 23.01 -2.17 7.35
C PRO A 223 21.61 -2.26 6.75
N ILE A 224 21.51 -2.70 5.49
CA ILE A 224 20.24 -2.88 4.79
C ILE A 224 19.27 -3.67 5.70
N PRO A 225 18.10 -3.14 6.06
CA PRO A 225 17.19 -3.81 6.98
C PRO A 225 16.54 -5.02 6.31
N LEU A 226 16.22 -4.89 5.02
CA LEU A 226 15.56 -5.90 4.23
C LEU A 226 15.88 -5.70 2.74
N ASP A 227 16.18 -6.80 2.06
CA ASP A 227 16.18 -6.84 0.60
C ASP A 227 14.81 -7.34 0.11
N PHE A 228 14.08 -6.44 -0.56
CA PHE A 228 12.76 -6.70 -1.14
C PHE A 228 12.82 -7.54 -2.43
N PHE A 229 13.95 -7.55 -3.13
CA PHE A 229 14.12 -8.27 -4.39
C PHE A 229 14.66 -9.69 -4.15
N ALA A 230 15.50 -9.90 -3.13
CA ALA A 230 16.07 -11.21 -2.84
C ALA A 230 15.10 -12.27 -2.27
N HIS A 231 15.54 -13.52 -2.34
CA HIS A 231 14.80 -14.70 -1.86
C HIS A 231 14.99 -14.93 -0.34
N VAL A 232 14.76 -13.89 0.47
CA VAL A 232 14.92 -13.91 1.94
C VAL A 232 13.75 -14.68 2.63
N LYS A 233 13.82 -14.87 3.95
CA LYS A 233 12.85 -15.59 4.80
C LYS A 233 11.50 -14.83 4.95
N ARG A 234 10.74 -14.75 3.84
CA ARG A 234 9.60 -13.82 3.64
C ARG A 234 8.51 -13.84 4.72
N THR A 235 8.18 -15.00 5.29
CA THR A 235 7.07 -15.10 6.26
C THR A 235 7.34 -14.35 7.56
N LEU A 236 8.58 -14.37 8.07
CA LEU A 236 8.95 -13.61 9.26
C LEU A 236 8.86 -12.10 9.02
N VAL A 237 9.32 -11.65 7.86
CA VAL A 237 9.27 -10.24 7.46
C VAL A 237 7.82 -9.78 7.33
N ALA A 238 6.97 -10.59 6.69
CA ALA A 238 5.55 -10.30 6.51
C ALA A 238 4.81 -10.13 7.86
N VAL A 239 5.11 -10.98 8.84
CA VAL A 239 4.53 -10.88 10.19
C VAL A 239 5.03 -9.63 10.95
N ILE A 240 6.29 -9.23 10.81
CA ILE A 240 6.77 -7.93 11.35
C ILE A 240 5.99 -6.78 10.72
N PHE A 241 5.81 -6.79 9.40
CA PHE A 241 5.03 -5.74 8.72
C PHE A 241 3.55 -5.73 9.10
N ALA A 242 2.99 -6.88 9.47
CA ALA A 242 1.59 -7.00 9.88
C ALA A 242 1.33 -6.41 11.28
N ILE A 243 2.32 -6.41 12.18
CA ILE A 243 2.21 -5.75 13.50
C ILE A 243 2.11 -4.23 13.37
N PHE A 244 2.80 -3.61 12.39
CA PHE A 244 2.67 -2.17 12.15
C PHE A 244 1.25 -1.73 11.80
N ALA A 245 0.43 -2.59 11.20
CA ALA A 245 -0.93 -2.24 10.80
C ALA A 245 -1.79 -1.84 12.00
N ASP A 246 -1.65 -2.55 13.12
CA ASP A 246 -2.33 -2.27 14.39
C ASP A 246 -1.86 -0.93 14.99
N GLU A 247 -0.54 -0.71 15.06
CA GLU A 247 0.00 0.52 15.65
C GLU A 247 -0.29 1.77 14.83
N LEU A 248 -0.32 1.65 13.50
CA LEU A 248 -0.74 2.74 12.61
C LEU A 248 -2.23 3.07 12.79
N LEU A 249 -3.09 2.07 12.98
CA LEU A 249 -4.51 2.27 13.31
C LEU A 249 -4.68 2.91 14.69
N GLY A 250 -3.87 2.52 15.66
CA GLY A 250 -3.77 3.17 16.97
C GLY A 250 -3.43 4.65 16.88
N ILE A 251 -2.39 5.01 16.11
CA ILE A 251 -2.05 6.42 15.85
C ILE A 251 -3.20 7.15 15.15
N ALA A 252 -3.83 6.55 14.14
CA ALA A 252 -4.93 7.17 13.40
C ALA A 252 -6.13 7.49 14.31
N ASN A 253 -6.49 6.57 15.22
CA ASN A 253 -7.50 6.80 16.25
C ASN A 253 -7.10 7.93 17.22
N ASP A 254 -5.85 7.93 17.68
CA ASP A 254 -5.33 8.99 18.55
C ASP A 254 -5.34 10.37 17.84
N VAL A 255 -5.17 10.43 16.50
CA VAL A 255 -5.31 11.67 15.70
C VAL A 255 -6.77 12.15 15.66
N LEU A 256 -7.71 11.26 15.34
CA LEU A 256 -9.13 11.59 15.24
C LEU A 256 -9.72 12.07 16.57
N ASN A 257 -9.25 11.52 17.68
CA ASN A 257 -9.68 11.88 19.03
C ASN A 257 -8.96 13.12 19.60
N ALA A 258 -7.82 13.53 19.03
CA ALA A 258 -7.08 14.73 19.46
C ALA A 258 -7.72 16.06 19.03
N ASN A 259 -8.90 16.03 18.40
CA ASN A 259 -9.66 17.19 17.93
C ASN A 259 -10.28 18.06 19.05
N ASN A 260 -10.01 17.77 20.32
CA ASN A 260 -10.22 18.70 21.44
C ASN A 260 -8.87 19.39 21.78
N PRO A 261 -8.52 20.51 21.13
CA PRO A 261 -7.24 21.17 21.35
C PRO A 261 -7.22 21.86 22.72
N SER A 262 -6.59 21.21 23.71
CA SER A 262 -6.21 21.84 24.97
C SER A 262 -5.05 22.85 24.76
N THR A 263 -5.38 23.99 24.14
CA THR A 263 -4.86 25.36 24.30
C THR A 263 -3.35 25.66 24.39
N SER A 264 -2.43 24.69 24.33
CA SER A 264 -0.99 24.89 24.56
C SER A 264 -0.07 24.45 23.41
N LYS A 265 -0.40 23.38 22.67
CA LYS A 265 0.41 22.86 21.56
C LYS A 265 -0.25 23.21 20.22
N GLY A 266 0.43 24.01 19.38
CA GLY A 266 -0.11 24.43 18.07
C GLY A 266 -0.31 23.27 17.09
N VAL A 267 -1.31 23.38 16.21
CA VAL A 267 -1.79 22.31 15.30
C VAL A 267 -0.67 21.62 14.51
N ILE A 268 0.28 22.37 13.93
CA ILE A 268 1.40 21.77 13.17
C ILE A 268 2.34 20.95 14.07
N MET A 269 2.52 21.35 15.33
CA MET A 269 3.36 20.60 16.27
C MET A 269 2.74 19.23 16.59
N ILE A 270 1.40 19.14 16.63
CA ILE A 270 0.67 17.88 16.82
C ILE A 270 0.90 16.96 15.59
N TYR A 271 0.78 17.48 14.37
CA TYR A 271 1.05 16.69 13.15
C TYR A 271 2.52 16.27 13.03
N LEU A 272 3.48 17.14 13.37
CA LEU A 272 4.91 16.82 13.34
C LEU A 272 5.26 15.75 14.38
N LEU A 273 4.67 15.83 15.58
CA LEU A 273 4.79 14.81 16.62
C LEU A 273 4.22 13.45 16.16
N GLN A 274 3.06 13.44 15.51
CA GLN A 274 2.46 12.22 14.95
C GLN A 274 3.33 11.60 13.84
N LEU A 275 3.86 12.43 12.94
CA LEU A 275 4.81 12.00 11.91
C LEU A 275 6.08 11.42 12.53
N LEU A 276 6.60 12.02 13.60
CA LEU A 276 7.74 11.50 14.35
C LEU A 276 7.43 10.16 15.03
N LYS A 277 6.22 9.96 15.57
CA LYS A 277 5.76 8.65 16.09
C LYS A 277 5.81 7.55 15.03
N VAL A 278 5.36 7.84 13.80
CA VAL A 278 5.44 6.89 12.67
C VAL A 278 6.90 6.53 12.33
N PHE A 279 7.81 7.51 12.32
CA PHE A 279 9.24 7.23 12.13
C PHE A 279 9.84 6.39 13.27
N VAL A 280 9.46 6.66 14.53
CA VAL A 280 9.94 5.92 15.71
C VAL A 280 9.51 4.46 15.68
N ILE A 281 8.29 4.14 15.21
CA ILE A 281 7.84 2.76 14.96
C ILE A 281 8.76 2.08 13.91
N GLY A 282 9.06 2.77 12.81
CA GLY A 282 9.98 2.28 11.78
C GLY A 282 11.39 1.98 12.32
N PHE A 283 11.94 2.86 13.15
CA PHE A 283 13.24 2.66 13.82
C PHE A 283 13.21 1.49 14.81
N ARG A 284 12.14 1.32 15.59
CA ARG A 284 12.00 0.25 16.58
C ARG A 284 12.12 -1.14 15.97
N CYS A 285 11.57 -1.37 14.78
CA CYS A 285 11.65 -2.66 14.09
C CYS A 285 12.84 -2.80 13.13
N TYR A 286 13.64 -1.75 12.94
CA TYR A 286 14.85 -1.82 12.10
C TYR A 286 15.87 -2.89 12.56
N PRO A 287 16.20 -3.05 13.87
CA PRO A 287 17.17 -4.04 14.33
C PRO A 287 16.74 -5.47 14.00
N THR A 288 15.45 -5.78 14.10
CA THR A 288 14.94 -7.14 13.94
C THR A 288 15.02 -7.59 12.48
N LEU A 289 14.67 -6.69 11.56
CA LEU A 289 14.83 -6.87 10.12
C LEU A 289 16.33 -6.97 9.75
N ALA A 290 17.15 -6.01 10.18
CA ALA A 290 18.59 -5.98 9.90
C ALA A 290 19.31 -7.24 10.42
N ALA A 291 18.95 -7.76 11.59
CA ALA A 291 19.51 -9.01 12.13
C ALA A 291 19.23 -10.23 11.23
N VAL A 292 18.03 -10.31 10.66
CA VAL A 292 17.61 -11.36 9.72
C VAL A 292 18.26 -11.19 8.35
N TYR A 293 18.52 -9.95 7.94
CA TYR A 293 19.31 -9.65 6.74
C TYR A 293 20.79 -10.01 6.92
N ILE A 294 21.39 -9.76 8.08
CA ILE A 294 22.79 -10.11 8.37
C ILE A 294 22.95 -11.64 8.56
N ASP A 295 22.02 -12.32 9.25
CA ASP A 295 22.06 -13.78 9.55
C ASP A 295 23.36 -14.25 10.23
N ASN A 296 23.99 -13.38 11.03
CA ASN A 296 25.07 -13.72 11.94
C ASN A 296 24.49 -14.23 13.27
N TRP A 297 25.23 -15.11 13.96
CA TRP A 297 24.81 -15.64 15.27
C TRP A 297 24.57 -14.50 16.26
N PHE A 298 25.51 -13.56 16.35
CA PHE A 298 25.46 -12.45 17.30
C PHE A 298 24.30 -11.49 17.01
N SER A 299 24.08 -11.12 15.74
CA SER A 299 22.97 -10.23 15.37
C SER A 299 21.61 -10.87 15.63
N LEU A 300 21.48 -12.19 15.40
CA LEU A 300 20.26 -12.94 15.74
C LEU A 300 20.04 -13.00 17.25
N LEU A 301 21.08 -13.15 18.08
CA LEU A 301 20.96 -13.15 19.53
C LEU A 301 20.51 -11.79 20.09
N CYS A 302 21.09 -10.68 19.61
CA CYS A 302 20.65 -9.34 19.98
C CYS A 302 19.17 -9.11 19.61
N ALA A 303 18.74 -9.57 18.43
CA ALA A 303 17.35 -9.45 18.00
C ALA A 303 16.37 -10.35 18.78
N THR A 304 16.79 -11.54 19.24
CA THR A 304 15.94 -12.37 20.11
C THR A 304 15.70 -11.72 21.46
N LEU A 305 16.77 -11.20 22.10
CA LEU A 305 16.66 -10.52 23.38
C LEU A 305 15.81 -9.24 23.25
N TYR A 306 16.01 -8.49 22.17
CA TYR A 306 15.23 -7.29 21.86
C TYR A 306 13.73 -7.57 21.76
N ILE A 307 13.34 -8.59 21.00
CA ILE A 307 11.93 -8.93 20.80
C ILE A 307 11.32 -9.55 22.04
N TRP A 308 12.05 -10.30 22.85
CA TRP A 308 11.52 -10.80 24.13
C TRP A 308 11.25 -9.64 25.11
N LEU A 309 12.10 -8.60 25.10
CA LEU A 309 11.87 -7.38 25.89
C LEU A 309 10.66 -6.57 25.36
N ASP A 310 10.59 -6.32 24.05
CA ASP A 310 9.47 -5.57 23.43
C ASP A 310 8.13 -6.33 23.54
N PHE A 311 8.15 -7.66 23.47
CA PHE A 311 7.01 -8.55 23.71
C PHE A 311 6.48 -8.43 25.14
N SER A 312 7.35 -8.56 26.16
CA SER A 312 6.97 -8.41 27.55
C SER A 312 6.40 -7.02 27.85
N ILE A 313 7.07 -5.96 27.39
CA ILE A 313 6.58 -4.58 27.54
C ILE A 313 5.20 -4.41 26.88
N THR A 314 5.00 -4.97 25.67
CA THR A 314 3.72 -4.90 24.96
C THR A 314 2.59 -5.61 25.71
N ILE A 315 2.87 -6.78 26.31
CA ILE A 315 1.89 -7.53 27.11
C ILE A 315 1.48 -6.71 28.34
N PHE A 316 2.43 -6.19 29.11
CA PHE A 316 2.12 -5.39 30.31
C PHE A 316 1.43 -4.07 29.95
N ASN A 317 1.83 -3.38 28.88
CA ASN A 317 1.23 -2.12 28.48
C ASN A 317 -0.23 -2.28 28.00
N ASN A 318 -0.50 -3.26 27.14
CA ASN A 318 -1.87 -3.59 26.69
C ASN A 318 -2.70 -4.33 27.77
N GLY A 319 -2.05 -4.86 28.80
CA GLY A 319 -2.68 -5.60 29.89
C GLY A 319 -3.04 -4.75 31.11
N LEU A 320 -2.29 -3.68 31.39
CA LEU A 320 -2.46 -2.83 32.58
C LEU A 320 -2.78 -1.36 32.28
N CYS A 321 -2.39 -0.82 31.11
CA CYS A 321 -2.30 0.63 30.92
C CYS A 321 -3.20 1.17 29.80
N LYS A 322 -3.25 0.53 28.62
CA LYS A 322 -4.18 0.89 27.53
C LYS A 322 -5.21 -0.22 27.37
N HIS A 323 -6.49 0.10 27.54
CA HIS A 323 -7.62 -0.79 27.30
C HIS A 323 -8.56 -0.10 26.31
N ASP A 324 -8.99 -0.79 25.25
CA ASP A 324 -9.73 -0.13 24.16
C ASP A 324 -11.18 0.24 24.48
N TYR A 325 -11.74 -0.32 25.57
CA TYR A 325 -13.14 -0.15 25.98
C TYR A 325 -13.32 0.31 27.44
N TYR A 326 -12.24 0.38 28.23
CA TYR A 326 -12.27 0.85 29.61
C TYR A 326 -11.49 2.17 29.71
N GLN A 327 -12.16 3.23 30.16
CA GLN A 327 -11.60 4.57 30.26
C GLN A 327 -10.77 4.73 31.55
N SER A 328 -9.59 5.34 31.41
CA SER A 328 -8.72 5.62 32.56
C SER A 328 -9.19 6.87 33.31
N GLU A 329 -8.84 6.97 34.59
CA GLU A 329 -9.11 8.14 35.46
C GLU A 329 -8.66 9.47 34.83
N ILE A 330 -7.53 9.48 34.11
CA ILE A 330 -6.98 10.66 33.44
C ILE A 330 -7.81 11.04 32.20
N ASP A 331 -8.30 10.07 31.44
CA ASP A 331 -9.13 10.31 30.26
C ASP A 331 -10.58 10.64 30.63
N PHE A 332 -11.05 10.17 31.78
CA PHE A 332 -12.29 10.63 32.41
C PHE A 332 -12.20 12.12 32.75
N ASN A 333 -11.16 12.54 33.48
CA ASN A 333 -10.95 13.94 33.85
C ASN A 333 -10.77 14.90 32.66
N LYS A 334 -10.27 14.41 31.51
CA LYS A 334 -10.12 15.22 30.27
C LYS A 334 -11.40 15.37 29.44
N SER A 335 -12.29 14.38 29.47
CA SER A 335 -13.43 14.31 28.54
C SER A 335 -14.79 14.48 29.21
N GLY A 336 -14.88 14.30 30.54
CA GLY A 336 -16.13 14.42 31.32
C GLY A 336 -17.20 13.36 31.00
N ALA A 337 -17.06 12.61 29.91
CA ALA A 337 -18.05 11.68 29.39
C ALA A 337 -17.61 10.23 29.58
N ASN A 338 -18.46 9.45 30.25
CA ASN A 338 -18.24 8.02 30.47
C ASN A 338 -18.55 7.20 29.21
N SER A 339 -17.57 7.08 28.32
CA SER A 339 -17.65 6.19 27.16
C SER A 339 -17.81 4.71 27.58
N THR A 340 -17.15 4.32 28.68
CA THR A 340 -17.25 2.99 29.31
C THR A 340 -18.69 2.59 29.62
N ILE A 341 -19.51 3.52 30.14
CA ILE A 341 -20.93 3.26 30.46
C ILE A 341 -21.71 2.83 29.22
N LYS A 342 -21.50 3.50 28.07
CA LYS A 342 -22.19 3.15 26.81
C LYS A 342 -21.87 1.73 26.34
N TYR A 343 -20.68 1.22 26.64
CA TYR A 343 -20.30 -0.15 26.30
C TYR A 343 -20.87 -1.18 27.30
N LEU A 344 -20.90 -0.87 28.61
CA LEU A 344 -21.51 -1.77 29.61
C LEU A 344 -23.03 -1.87 29.48
N THR A 345 -23.73 -0.77 29.17
CA THR A 345 -25.19 -0.81 28.96
C THR A 345 -25.56 -1.64 27.73
N TYR A 346 -24.79 -1.53 26.64
CA TYR A 346 -25.10 -2.24 25.39
C TYR A 346 -24.66 -3.72 25.37
N TYR A 347 -23.41 -4.01 25.76
CA TYR A 347 -22.89 -5.40 25.73
C TYR A 347 -23.24 -6.19 27.01
N GLY A 348 -23.75 -5.52 28.03
CA GLY A 348 -24.09 -6.07 29.34
C GLY A 348 -22.89 -6.15 30.28
N ALA A 349 -23.16 -6.09 31.59
CA ALA A 349 -22.18 -6.18 32.68
C ALA A 349 -21.63 -7.60 32.92
N GLY A 350 -21.51 -8.41 31.87
CA GLY A 350 -20.98 -9.78 31.91
C GLY A 350 -19.73 -9.95 31.06
N SER A 351 -19.21 -11.17 31.02
CA SER A 351 -17.94 -11.53 30.36
C SER A 351 -17.88 -11.29 28.84
N LYS A 352 -18.97 -10.86 28.19
CA LYS A 352 -19.05 -10.58 26.74
C LYS A 352 -18.08 -9.49 26.30
N LEU A 353 -18.00 -8.36 27.02
CA LEU A 353 -17.09 -7.25 26.67
C LEU A 353 -15.62 -7.69 26.77
N LEU A 354 -15.29 -8.47 27.80
CA LEU A 354 -13.96 -9.05 28.00
C LEU A 354 -13.60 -10.05 26.89
N LEU A 355 -14.54 -10.91 26.49
CA LEU A 355 -14.36 -11.84 25.35
C LEU A 355 -14.14 -11.11 24.02
N ILE A 356 -14.89 -10.03 23.76
CA ILE A 356 -14.72 -9.19 22.57
C ILE A 356 -13.32 -8.57 22.55
N GLN A 357 -12.85 -8.02 23.67
CA GLN A 357 -11.51 -7.44 23.78
C GLN A 357 -10.40 -8.47 23.55
N LEU A 358 -10.52 -9.68 24.11
CA LEU A 358 -9.56 -10.75 23.84
C LEU A 358 -9.58 -11.17 22.36
N LEU A 359 -10.75 -11.24 21.74
CA LEU A 359 -10.91 -11.61 20.33
C LEU A 359 -10.25 -10.59 19.38
N THR A 360 -10.34 -9.29 19.68
CA THR A 360 -9.69 -8.24 18.89
C THR A 360 -8.16 -8.33 18.92
N ASP A 361 -7.57 -8.73 20.04
CA ASP A 361 -6.11 -8.80 20.20
C ASP A 361 -5.47 -10.10 19.66
N ILE A 362 -6.23 -11.15 19.34
CA ILE A 362 -5.67 -12.46 18.95
C ILE A 362 -4.62 -12.37 17.84
N PRO A 363 -4.84 -11.64 16.72
CA PRO A 363 -3.85 -11.60 15.64
C PRO A 363 -2.55 -10.91 16.07
N ARG A 364 -2.64 -9.88 16.93
CA ARG A 364 -1.47 -9.16 17.44
C ARG A 364 -0.58 -10.09 18.28
N TYR A 365 -1.15 -10.79 19.25
CA TYR A 365 -0.40 -11.73 20.09
C TYR A 365 0.10 -12.94 19.30
N LEU A 366 -0.67 -13.46 18.34
CA LEU A 366 -0.23 -14.53 17.44
C LEU A 366 0.97 -14.11 16.57
N CYS A 367 0.96 -12.91 16.02
CA CYS A 367 2.08 -12.36 15.24
C CYS A 367 3.33 -12.17 16.10
N LEU A 368 3.20 -11.59 17.29
CA LEU A 368 4.30 -11.41 18.24
C LEU A 368 4.88 -12.75 18.70
N ALA A 369 4.03 -13.70 19.07
CA ALA A 369 4.42 -15.06 19.43
C ALA A 369 5.16 -15.78 18.29
N TYR A 370 4.69 -15.61 17.04
CA TYR A 370 5.37 -16.16 15.88
C TYR A 370 6.81 -15.64 15.75
N ILE A 371 7.05 -14.35 15.92
CA ILE A 371 8.39 -13.79 15.81
C ILE A 371 9.27 -14.25 16.99
N SER A 372 8.75 -14.23 18.22
CA SER A 372 9.49 -14.57 19.44
C SER A 372 9.98 -16.02 19.47
N VAL A 373 9.25 -16.96 18.84
CA VAL A 373 9.65 -18.37 18.65
C VAL A 373 10.50 -18.57 17.38
N LYS A 374 10.21 -17.85 16.29
CA LYS A 374 10.90 -18.08 15.01
C LYS A 374 12.36 -17.65 15.03
N LEU A 375 12.69 -16.56 15.73
CA LEU A 375 14.07 -16.07 15.78
C LEU A 375 15.02 -16.99 16.58
N PRO A 376 14.69 -17.48 17.79
CA PRO A 376 15.50 -18.49 18.48
C PRO A 376 15.68 -19.78 17.65
N ALA A 377 14.65 -20.23 16.94
CA ALA A 377 14.77 -21.39 16.04
C ALA A 377 15.76 -21.15 14.88
N LEU A 378 15.84 -19.91 14.37
CA LEU A 378 16.86 -19.52 13.39
C LEU A 378 18.26 -19.40 14.00
N LEU A 379 18.37 -18.88 15.23
CA LEU A 379 19.61 -18.79 16.00
C LEU A 379 20.21 -20.19 16.24
N PHE A 380 19.43 -21.12 16.80
CA PHE A 380 19.84 -22.50 17.07
C PHE A 380 20.31 -23.21 15.79
N LYS A 381 19.55 -23.05 14.69
CA LYS A 381 19.93 -23.59 13.38
C LYS A 381 21.25 -23.01 12.85
N ARG A 382 21.53 -21.72 13.11
CA ARG A 382 22.78 -21.07 12.72
C ARG A 382 23.97 -21.53 13.57
N ILE A 383 23.77 -21.72 14.88
CA ILE A 383 24.77 -22.29 15.80
C ILE A 383 25.14 -23.71 15.35
N ARG A 384 24.14 -24.59 15.13
CA ARG A 384 24.37 -25.96 14.66
C ARG A 384 25.13 -26.02 13.33
N HIS A 385 24.88 -25.09 12.42
CA HIS A 385 25.62 -24.99 11.15
C HIS A 385 26.99 -24.31 11.25
N ARG A 386 27.34 -23.65 12.36
CA ARG A 386 28.67 -23.04 12.56
C ARG A 386 29.78 -24.09 12.66
N HIS A 387 29.44 -25.32 13.09
CA HIS A 387 30.36 -26.46 13.09
C HIS A 387 30.68 -26.99 11.68
N THR A 388 29.89 -26.64 10.66
CA THR A 388 30.20 -26.94 9.25
C THR A 388 30.81 -25.71 8.57
N ASN A 389 32.14 -25.68 8.45
CA ASN A 389 32.91 -24.57 7.87
C ASN A 389 32.52 -24.28 6.41
N ASP A 390 31.90 -23.12 6.17
CA ASP A 390 31.38 -22.72 4.85
C ASP A 390 31.65 -21.22 4.58
N ARG A 391 32.94 -20.84 4.69
CA ARG A 391 33.41 -19.47 5.00
C ARG A 391 33.87 -18.61 3.81
N THR A 392 33.73 -19.06 2.56
CA THR A 392 34.38 -18.42 1.38
C THR A 392 33.45 -17.68 0.42
N LEU A 393 32.12 -17.80 0.54
CA LEU A 393 31.17 -17.24 -0.43
C LEU A 393 30.31 -16.11 0.16
N THR A 394 30.21 -14.98 -0.55
CA THR A 394 29.35 -13.87 -0.14
C THR A 394 27.86 -14.25 -0.23
N ARG A 395 27.01 -13.61 0.57
CA ARG A 395 25.57 -13.92 0.64
C ARG A 395 24.86 -13.67 -0.68
N GLU A 396 25.23 -12.59 -1.39
CA GLU A 396 24.68 -12.26 -2.71
C GLU A 396 25.04 -13.35 -3.72
N GLN A 397 26.31 -13.74 -3.81
CA GLN A 397 26.76 -14.85 -4.66
C GLN A 397 26.04 -16.16 -4.31
N ARG A 398 25.84 -16.47 -3.02
CA ARG A 398 25.11 -17.64 -2.54
C ARG A 398 23.62 -17.61 -2.92
N THR A 399 23.01 -16.42 -2.91
CA THR A 399 21.60 -16.22 -3.27
C THR A 399 21.39 -16.30 -4.77
N LEU A 400 22.31 -15.72 -5.55
CA LEU A 400 22.35 -15.89 -7.01
C LEU A 400 22.59 -17.37 -7.39
N LEU A 401 23.60 -18.03 -6.82
CA LEU A 401 23.84 -19.47 -7.04
C LEU A 401 22.65 -20.37 -6.68
N TYR A 402 21.74 -19.91 -5.81
CA TYR A 402 20.52 -20.64 -5.50
C TYR A 402 19.58 -20.71 -6.71
N SER A 403 19.52 -19.68 -7.55
CA SER A 403 18.65 -19.65 -8.74
C SER A 403 19.11 -20.65 -9.82
N SER A 404 20.36 -21.11 -9.82
CA SER A 404 20.85 -22.17 -10.73
C SER A 404 20.73 -23.60 -10.17
N LEU A 405 20.05 -23.85 -9.05
CA LEU A 405 19.68 -25.22 -8.65
C LEU A 405 18.50 -25.74 -9.50
N LEU A 406 18.48 -27.04 -9.81
CA LEU A 406 17.43 -27.68 -10.63
C LEU A 406 16.00 -27.51 -10.08
N HIS A 407 15.86 -27.27 -8.78
CA HIS A 407 14.60 -27.06 -8.06
C HIS A 407 14.38 -25.58 -7.67
N SER A 408 15.08 -24.63 -8.29
CA SER A 408 14.77 -23.22 -8.14
C SER A 408 13.54 -22.85 -8.97
N VAL A 409 12.85 -21.78 -8.58
CA VAL A 409 11.68 -21.27 -9.32
C VAL A 409 12.12 -20.77 -10.69
N GLU A 410 13.30 -20.16 -10.75
CA GLU A 410 13.90 -19.58 -11.95
C GLU A 410 14.30 -20.67 -12.97
N ALA A 411 14.86 -21.79 -12.50
CA ALA A 411 15.18 -22.95 -13.34
C ALA A 411 13.92 -23.66 -13.84
N GLN A 412 12.89 -23.80 -12.99
CA GLN A 412 11.61 -24.38 -13.40
C GLN A 412 10.89 -23.51 -14.44
N TYR A 413 10.94 -22.19 -14.29
CA TYR A 413 10.43 -21.23 -15.28
C TYR A 413 11.13 -21.39 -16.62
N VAL A 414 12.47 -21.39 -16.64
CA VAL A 414 13.25 -21.60 -17.89
C VAL A 414 12.99 -23.00 -18.48
N LYS A 415 12.86 -24.05 -17.65
CA LYS A 415 12.56 -25.41 -18.12
C LYS A 415 11.20 -25.50 -18.81
N ARG A 416 10.17 -24.82 -18.28
CA ARG A 416 8.83 -24.72 -18.90
C ARG A 416 8.86 -23.86 -20.17
N LEU A 417 9.59 -22.73 -20.15
CA LEU A 417 9.76 -21.84 -21.30
C LEU A 417 10.42 -22.55 -22.51
N LEU A 418 11.33 -23.48 -22.25
CA LEU A 418 11.99 -24.31 -23.28
C LEU A 418 11.22 -25.60 -23.63
N GLY A 419 9.97 -25.76 -23.16
CA GLY A 419 9.14 -26.94 -23.47
C GLY A 419 9.62 -28.26 -22.86
N MET A 420 10.59 -28.23 -21.93
CA MET A 420 11.24 -29.45 -21.39
C MET A 420 10.43 -30.13 -20.26
N ASN A 421 9.14 -29.81 -20.11
CA ASN A 421 8.27 -30.25 -19.02
C ASN A 421 6.79 -30.34 -19.50
N ASN A 422 6.41 -31.48 -20.07
CA ASN A 422 5.00 -31.81 -20.33
C ASN A 422 4.41 -32.53 -19.11
N THR A 423 3.99 -31.79 -18.09
CA THR A 423 3.24 -32.35 -16.96
C THR A 423 1.75 -32.14 -17.16
N ASN A 424 1.08 -33.15 -17.72
CA ASN A 424 -0.38 -33.24 -17.72
C ASN A 424 -0.84 -33.42 -16.27
N VAL A 425 -1.31 -32.34 -15.64
CA VAL A 425 -1.80 -32.38 -14.25
C VAL A 425 -3.22 -32.96 -14.26
N PRO A 426 -3.47 -34.14 -13.64
CA PRO A 426 -4.81 -34.73 -13.61
C PRO A 426 -5.78 -33.83 -12.81
N THR A 427 -6.98 -33.63 -13.36
CA THR A 427 -7.95 -32.65 -12.84
C THR A 427 -9.07 -33.33 -12.06
N SER A 428 -9.09 -33.13 -10.74
CA SER A 428 -10.30 -33.31 -9.93
C SER A 428 -11.22 -32.08 -10.03
N ARG A 429 -12.54 -32.25 -9.86
CA ARG A 429 -13.51 -31.13 -9.90
C ARG A 429 -13.18 -30.02 -8.90
N PHE A 430 -12.74 -30.38 -7.69
CA PHE A 430 -12.26 -29.41 -6.68
C PHE A 430 -11.05 -28.59 -7.15
N SER A 431 -10.13 -29.19 -7.93
CA SER A 431 -8.98 -28.47 -8.48
C SER A 431 -9.40 -27.39 -9.50
N GLN A 432 -10.49 -27.61 -10.25
CA GLN A 432 -11.01 -26.63 -11.21
C GLN A 432 -11.56 -25.38 -10.51
N ILE A 433 -12.31 -25.54 -9.42
CA ILE A 433 -12.83 -24.42 -8.62
C ILE A 433 -11.67 -23.59 -8.02
N ILE A 434 -10.66 -24.26 -7.45
CA ILE A 434 -9.48 -23.58 -6.89
C ILE A 434 -8.70 -22.84 -7.99
N ARG A 435 -8.60 -23.39 -9.21
CA ARG A 435 -7.96 -22.71 -10.36
C ARG A 435 -8.70 -21.45 -10.81
N PHE A 436 -10.03 -21.38 -10.66
CA PHE A 436 -10.81 -20.18 -10.99
C PHE A 436 -10.44 -18.99 -10.09
N ILE A 437 -10.24 -19.25 -8.79
CA ILE A 437 -9.83 -18.22 -7.82
C ILE A 437 -8.32 -17.93 -7.94
N TYR A 438 -7.48 -18.96 -7.88
CA TYR A 438 -6.03 -18.83 -7.99
C TYR A 438 -5.35 -20.14 -8.45
N GLU A 439 -5.00 -20.22 -9.74
CA GLU A 439 -4.20 -21.32 -10.29
C GLU A 439 -2.79 -21.34 -9.66
N TRP A 440 -2.46 -22.31 -8.82
CA TRP A 440 -1.12 -22.44 -8.23
C TRP A 440 -0.07 -22.79 -9.29
N ARG A 441 1.09 -22.11 -9.24
CA ARG A 441 2.18 -22.22 -10.22
C ARG A 441 3.55 -22.30 -9.55
N ASP A 442 4.23 -23.43 -9.70
CA ASP A 442 5.56 -23.67 -9.08
C ASP A 442 6.68 -22.81 -9.69
N ASP A 443 6.52 -22.42 -10.95
CA ASP A 443 7.43 -21.58 -11.73
C ASP A 443 7.27 -20.08 -11.46
N PHE A 444 6.37 -19.69 -10.56
CA PHE A 444 6.16 -18.29 -10.18
C PHE A 444 6.18 -18.12 -8.66
N ARG A 445 6.69 -16.98 -8.20
CA ARG A 445 6.70 -16.64 -6.77
C ARG A 445 6.66 -15.13 -6.57
N PHE A 446 5.68 -14.63 -5.81
CA PHE A 446 5.53 -13.20 -5.49
C PHE A 446 6.79 -12.57 -4.88
N SER A 447 6.91 -11.24 -4.96
CA SER A 447 7.96 -10.48 -4.26
C SER A 447 7.79 -10.55 -2.75
N SER A 448 8.86 -10.38 -1.96
CA SER A 448 8.70 -10.26 -0.51
C SER A 448 7.92 -8.99 -0.16
N ARG A 449 8.06 -7.90 -0.94
CA ARG A 449 7.26 -6.68 -0.79
C ARG A 449 5.76 -6.96 -0.86
N VAL A 450 5.31 -7.62 -1.93
CA VAL A 450 3.89 -8.00 -2.12
C VAL A 450 3.38 -8.79 -0.92
N VAL A 451 4.10 -9.83 -0.50
CA VAL A 451 3.67 -10.65 0.65
C VAL A 451 3.53 -9.80 1.92
N CYS A 452 4.45 -8.87 2.19
CA CYS A 452 4.39 -8.03 3.40
C CYS A 452 3.24 -7.01 3.37
N VAL A 453 3.01 -6.35 2.22
CA VAL A 453 1.93 -5.37 2.09
C VAL A 453 0.56 -6.06 2.18
N TYR A 454 0.39 -7.22 1.55
CA TYR A 454 -0.86 -7.98 1.62
C TYR A 454 -1.13 -8.52 3.04
N THR A 455 -0.13 -9.04 3.76
CA THR A 455 -0.36 -9.47 5.16
C THR A 455 -0.71 -8.29 6.07
N ALA A 456 -0.11 -7.12 5.84
CA ALA A 456 -0.48 -5.91 6.57
C ALA A 456 -1.91 -5.46 6.22
N ALA A 457 -2.29 -5.45 4.95
CA ALA A 457 -3.64 -5.08 4.50
C ALA A 457 -4.73 -6.03 5.06
N PHE A 458 -4.50 -7.35 5.07
CA PHE A 458 -5.47 -8.30 5.62
C PHE A 458 -5.66 -8.14 7.14
N LEU A 459 -4.59 -7.95 7.92
CA LEU A 459 -4.74 -7.66 9.35
C LEU A 459 -5.36 -6.29 9.60
N LEU A 460 -5.01 -5.28 8.80
CA LEU A 460 -5.59 -3.94 8.90
C LEU A 460 -7.11 -3.97 8.71
N ILE A 461 -7.60 -4.68 7.68
CA ILE A 461 -9.05 -4.86 7.47
C ILE A 461 -9.69 -5.55 8.68
N PHE A 462 -9.06 -6.58 9.26
CA PHE A 462 -9.57 -7.23 10.47
C PHE A 462 -9.67 -6.26 11.66
N PHE A 463 -8.59 -5.53 11.98
CA PHE A 463 -8.59 -4.58 13.10
C PHE A 463 -9.56 -3.42 12.86
N LEU A 464 -9.61 -2.87 11.64
CA LEU A 464 -10.53 -1.80 11.26
C LEU A 464 -12.00 -2.25 11.34
N THR A 465 -12.33 -3.42 10.80
CA THR A 465 -13.69 -3.98 10.83
C THR A 465 -14.15 -4.21 12.27
N THR A 466 -13.32 -4.86 13.08
CA THR A 466 -13.67 -5.19 14.47
C THR A 466 -13.77 -3.94 15.36
N GLN A 467 -12.83 -2.98 15.26
CA GLN A 467 -12.92 -1.73 16.02
C GLN A 467 -14.15 -0.90 15.62
N LEU A 468 -14.46 -0.78 14.32
CA LEU A 468 -15.64 -0.03 13.86
C LEU A 468 -16.94 -0.72 14.29
N CYS A 469 -17.05 -2.04 14.14
CA CYS A 469 -18.25 -2.77 14.58
C CYS A 469 -18.50 -2.59 16.08
N VAL A 470 -17.48 -2.73 16.93
CA VAL A 470 -17.67 -2.65 18.39
C VAL A 470 -17.91 -1.21 18.86
N ARG A 471 -17.22 -0.21 18.31
CA ARG A 471 -17.38 1.20 18.73
C ARG A 471 -18.65 1.85 18.21
N LEU A 472 -19.04 1.59 16.96
CA LEU A 472 -20.17 2.29 16.34
C LEU A 472 -21.53 1.70 16.71
N THR A 473 -21.63 0.39 17.00
CA THR A 473 -22.91 -0.25 17.35
C THR A 473 -23.70 0.50 18.45
N PRO A 474 -23.14 0.85 19.62
CA PRO A 474 -23.88 1.61 20.62
C PRO A 474 -24.26 3.03 20.17
N THR A 475 -23.48 3.67 19.28
CA THR A 475 -23.83 4.99 18.72
C THR A 475 -24.96 4.91 17.69
N ILE A 476 -25.07 3.81 16.94
CA ILE A 476 -26.15 3.59 15.97
C ILE A 476 -27.52 3.52 16.65
N ASN A 477 -27.62 2.93 17.85
CA ASN A 477 -28.86 2.97 18.65
C ASN A 477 -29.27 4.41 19.01
N GLN A 478 -28.31 5.25 19.43
CA GLN A 478 -28.59 6.65 19.77
C GLN A 478 -29.02 7.44 18.53
N VAL A 479 -28.41 7.17 17.38
CA VAL A 479 -28.81 7.76 16.09
C VAL A 479 -30.20 7.30 15.68
N GLN A 480 -30.55 6.02 15.85
CA GLN A 480 -31.88 5.49 15.54
C GLN A 480 -32.96 6.20 16.38
N GLU A 481 -32.74 6.40 17.68
CA GLU A 481 -33.67 7.12 18.55
C GLU A 481 -33.85 8.60 18.14
N ILE A 482 -32.77 9.29 17.80
CA ILE A 482 -32.82 10.67 17.29
C ILE A 482 -33.54 10.73 15.94
N CYS A 483 -33.26 9.80 15.03
CA CYS A 483 -33.94 9.71 13.74
C CYS A 483 -35.44 9.42 13.91
N GLN A 484 -35.85 8.57 14.86
CA GLN A 484 -37.26 8.32 15.13
C GLN A 484 -37.97 9.60 15.59
N ARG A 485 -37.41 10.29 16.59
CA ARG A 485 -37.97 11.57 17.07
C ARG A 485 -38.07 12.64 15.98
N LEU A 486 -37.12 12.67 15.04
CA LEU A 486 -37.16 13.57 13.88
C LEU A 486 -38.26 13.17 12.87
N VAL A 487 -38.46 11.86 12.63
CA VAL A 487 -39.57 11.37 11.80
C VAL A 487 -40.91 11.69 12.46
N ASP A 488 -41.06 11.41 13.75
CA ASP A 488 -42.29 11.68 14.51
C ASP A 488 -42.65 13.19 14.49
N PHE A 489 -41.65 14.06 14.69
CA PHE A 489 -41.81 15.52 14.56
C PHE A 489 -42.21 15.94 13.14
N MET A 490 -41.56 15.39 12.10
CA MET A 490 -41.91 15.70 10.71
C MET A 490 -43.32 15.23 10.35
N SER A 491 -43.77 14.06 10.82
CA SER A 491 -45.15 13.61 10.65
C SER A 491 -46.15 14.55 11.34
N ALA A 492 -45.87 14.97 12.58
CA ALA A 492 -46.73 15.92 13.29
C ALA A 492 -46.86 17.29 12.58
N VAL A 493 -45.77 17.77 11.96
CA VAL A 493 -45.78 19.01 11.15
C VAL A 493 -46.55 18.84 9.84
N THR A 494 -46.54 17.65 9.22
CA THR A 494 -47.32 17.40 7.99
C THR A 494 -48.79 17.09 8.25
N SER A 495 -49.15 16.52 9.40
CA SER A 495 -50.56 16.40 9.80
C SER A 495 -51.16 17.74 10.25
N ALA A 496 -50.36 18.70 10.69
CA ALA A 496 -50.82 20.04 11.08
C ALA A 496 -51.22 20.96 9.90
N SER A 497 -51.19 20.45 8.65
CA SER A 497 -51.74 21.14 7.48
C SER A 497 -53.10 20.60 6.99
N ASP A 498 -53.63 19.55 7.63
CA ASP A 498 -55.01 19.09 7.44
C ASP A 498 -55.84 19.50 8.67
N ASP A 499 -56.89 20.31 8.47
CA ASP A 499 -57.79 20.80 9.52
C ASP A 499 -58.71 19.67 10.04
N ASP A 500 -58.21 18.81 10.93
CA ASP A 500 -59.02 17.92 11.77
C ASP A 500 -58.46 17.88 13.20
N LEU A 501 -58.85 18.87 13.99
CA LEU A 501 -58.38 19.08 15.35
C LEU A 501 -59.36 18.43 16.36
N GLU A 502 -59.13 17.16 16.70
CA GLU A 502 -59.36 16.55 18.04
C GLU A 502 -59.13 15.02 18.04
N ASN A 503 -58.65 14.48 19.17
CA ASN A 503 -58.59 13.04 19.52
C ASN A 503 -57.52 12.14 18.85
N ASN A 504 -56.24 12.51 18.89
CA ASN A 504 -55.17 11.55 18.54
C ASN A 504 -53.84 11.70 19.35
N GLU A 505 -53.92 11.91 20.67
CA GLU A 505 -52.72 12.00 21.53
C GLU A 505 -51.96 10.66 21.77
N ASN A 506 -52.47 9.51 21.29
CA ASN A 506 -51.87 8.19 21.57
C ASN A 506 -51.81 7.22 20.37
N GLN A 507 -51.88 7.70 19.12
CA GLN A 507 -51.54 6.85 17.98
C GLN A 507 -50.02 6.85 17.74
N PRO A 508 -49.32 5.69 17.88
CA PRO A 508 -47.92 5.60 17.50
C PRO A 508 -47.78 5.81 15.99
N SER A 509 -46.74 6.52 15.57
CA SER A 509 -46.51 6.86 14.16
C SER A 509 -46.51 5.60 13.26
N ASP A 510 -47.22 5.66 12.13
CA ASP A 510 -47.42 4.54 11.19
C ASP A 510 -46.13 3.98 10.54
N PHE A 511 -44.96 4.54 10.89
CA PHE A 511 -43.66 4.19 10.30
C PHE A 511 -42.51 4.09 11.36
N PRO A 512 -42.56 3.12 12.30
CA PRO A 512 -41.52 2.93 13.30
C PRO A 512 -40.23 2.38 12.66
N LEU A 513 -39.12 3.14 12.68
CA LEU A 513 -37.86 2.83 11.96
C LEU A 513 -37.32 1.43 12.27
N PRO A 514 -36.84 0.67 11.25
CA PRO A 514 -36.25 -0.66 11.47
C PRO A 514 -34.96 -0.54 12.29
N ASN A 515 -34.57 -1.64 12.95
CA ASN A 515 -33.42 -1.66 13.85
C ASN A 515 -32.08 -1.53 13.10
N PHE A 516 -31.47 -0.35 13.09
CA PHE A 516 -30.29 -0.01 12.28
C PHE A 516 -29.05 -0.89 12.56
N VAL A 517 -28.96 -1.53 13.73
CA VAL A 517 -27.82 -2.39 14.11
C VAL A 517 -27.68 -3.62 13.21
N ARG A 518 -28.79 -4.28 12.84
CA ARG A 518 -28.74 -5.49 12.00
C ARG A 518 -28.17 -5.20 10.60
N PRO A 519 -28.72 -4.26 9.80
CA PRO A 519 -28.18 -3.89 8.50
C PRO A 519 -26.77 -3.30 8.61
N PHE A 520 -26.43 -2.57 9.68
CA PHE A 520 -25.07 -2.08 9.95
C PHE A 520 -24.04 -3.22 10.03
N LEU A 521 -24.29 -4.23 10.88
CA LEU A 521 -23.37 -5.36 11.05
C LEU A 521 -23.24 -6.19 9.76
N VAL A 522 -24.34 -6.45 9.05
CA VAL A 522 -24.31 -7.18 7.77
C VAL A 522 -23.53 -6.39 6.71
N ALA A 523 -23.73 -5.08 6.61
CA ALA A 523 -23.01 -4.23 5.65
C ALA A 523 -21.50 -4.21 5.86
N PHE A 524 -21.05 -4.05 7.11
CA PHE A 524 -19.62 -3.97 7.42
C PHE A 524 -18.90 -5.31 7.23
N ILE A 525 -19.54 -6.42 7.63
CA ILE A 525 -18.99 -7.77 7.41
C ILE A 525 -18.96 -8.11 5.91
N THR A 526 -20.02 -7.81 5.16
CA THR A 526 -20.04 -8.07 3.70
C THR A 526 -19.04 -7.19 2.94
N ALA A 527 -18.86 -5.92 3.33
CA ALA A 527 -17.81 -5.05 2.79
C ALA A 527 -16.40 -5.63 3.01
N ALA A 528 -16.11 -6.15 4.22
CA ALA A 528 -14.85 -6.80 4.52
C ALA A 528 -14.62 -8.04 3.64
N CYS A 529 -15.64 -8.90 3.47
CA CYS A 529 -15.57 -10.06 2.60
C CYS A 529 -15.31 -9.68 1.13
N ILE A 530 -16.01 -8.67 0.60
CA ILE A 530 -15.83 -8.20 -0.77
C ILE A 530 -14.42 -7.68 -1.00
N ILE A 531 -13.85 -6.88 -0.08
CA ILE A 531 -12.48 -6.36 -0.22
C ILE A 531 -11.43 -7.45 -0.09
N ILE A 532 -11.63 -8.45 0.78
CA ILE A 532 -10.76 -9.63 0.83
C ILE A 532 -10.76 -10.36 -0.53
N ILE A 533 -11.93 -10.54 -1.16
CA ILE A 533 -12.05 -11.13 -2.50
C ILE A 533 -11.34 -10.25 -3.55
N GLN A 534 -11.55 -8.92 -3.54
CA GLN A 534 -10.89 -8.01 -4.48
C GLN A 534 -9.37 -8.02 -4.34
N LEU A 535 -8.83 -8.10 -3.11
CA LEU A 535 -7.39 -8.25 -2.87
C LEU A 535 -6.87 -9.59 -3.43
N LEU A 536 -7.58 -10.70 -3.26
CA LEU A 536 -7.20 -11.99 -3.84
C LEU A 536 -7.22 -11.97 -5.38
N VAL A 537 -8.22 -11.32 -6.00
CA VAL A 537 -8.30 -11.11 -7.46
C VAL A 537 -7.15 -10.23 -7.94
N MET A 538 -6.88 -9.10 -7.27
CA MET A 538 -5.74 -8.23 -7.58
C MET A 538 -4.41 -9.00 -7.47
N LEU A 539 -4.24 -9.87 -6.47
CA LEU A 539 -3.03 -10.69 -6.32
C LEU A 539 -2.84 -11.67 -7.50
N ALA A 540 -3.92 -12.20 -8.07
CA ALA A 540 -3.88 -12.96 -9.31
C ALA A 540 -3.54 -12.06 -10.52
N GLY A 541 -4.06 -10.83 -10.56
CA GLY A 541 -3.69 -9.76 -11.49
C GLY A 541 -2.19 -9.47 -11.48
N ILE A 542 -1.61 -9.11 -10.32
CA ILE A 542 -0.16 -8.86 -10.15
C ILE A 542 0.69 -9.94 -10.85
N ARG A 543 0.29 -11.22 -10.73
CA ARG A 543 0.99 -12.31 -11.39
C ARG A 543 0.82 -12.31 -12.92
N ARG A 544 -0.41 -12.16 -13.43
CA ARG A 544 -0.68 -12.12 -14.88
C ARG A 544 0.11 -10.98 -15.53
N ASN A 545 -0.02 -9.79 -14.96
CA ASN A 545 0.64 -8.55 -15.38
C ASN A 545 2.17 -8.66 -15.32
N LEU A 546 2.74 -9.26 -14.28
CA LEU A 546 4.19 -9.46 -14.19
C LEU A 546 4.70 -10.52 -15.19
N LEU A 547 3.91 -11.56 -15.50
CA LEU A 547 4.24 -12.54 -16.55
C LEU A 547 4.11 -11.95 -17.97
N GLN A 548 3.16 -11.05 -18.22
CA GLN A 548 3.06 -10.25 -19.45
C GLN A 548 4.26 -9.30 -19.59
N ALA A 549 4.62 -8.60 -18.51
CA ALA A 549 5.81 -7.74 -18.49
C ALA A 549 7.11 -8.50 -18.79
N TYR A 550 7.28 -9.74 -18.30
CA TYR A 550 8.42 -10.61 -18.68
C TYR A 550 8.43 -11.00 -20.17
N ARG A 551 7.27 -11.00 -20.85
CA ARG A 551 7.17 -11.24 -22.30
C ARG A 551 7.38 -9.96 -23.13
N GLY A 552 7.30 -8.79 -22.51
CA GLY A 552 7.20 -7.51 -23.21
C GLY A 552 5.83 -7.31 -23.87
N ASP A 553 4.78 -7.88 -23.27
CA ASP A 553 3.38 -7.71 -23.68
C ASP A 553 2.77 -6.51 -22.93
N ASP A 554 2.42 -5.46 -23.68
CA ASP A 554 1.89 -4.18 -23.18
C ASP A 554 0.35 -4.07 -23.37
N SER A 555 -0.35 -5.20 -23.42
CA SER A 555 -1.82 -5.24 -23.65
C SER A 555 -2.64 -4.66 -22.48
N GLU A 556 -2.29 -5.03 -21.24
CA GLU A 556 -2.96 -4.62 -20.00
C GLU A 556 -2.27 -3.46 -19.25
N ILE A 557 -0.99 -3.20 -19.51
CA ILE A 557 -0.21 -2.14 -18.83
C ILE A 557 0.33 -1.15 -19.89
N PRO A 558 0.25 0.18 -19.66
CA PRO A 558 0.81 1.17 -20.57
C PRO A 558 2.32 1.02 -20.73
N ARG A 559 2.72 0.72 -21.97
CA ARG A 559 4.10 0.46 -22.42
C ARG A 559 5.15 1.35 -21.76
N ARG A 560 6.20 0.72 -21.22
CA ARG A 560 7.33 1.41 -20.56
C ARG A 560 8.02 2.42 -21.47
N VAL A 561 8.06 3.69 -21.05
CA VAL A 561 8.80 4.77 -21.74
C VAL A 561 10.06 5.16 -20.94
N SER A 562 11.20 5.35 -21.60
CA SER A 562 12.48 5.61 -20.92
C SER A 562 12.52 6.95 -20.16
N SER A 563 11.81 7.98 -20.63
CA SER A 563 11.68 9.26 -19.92
C SER A 563 10.98 9.12 -18.57
N ALA A 564 10.05 8.17 -18.44
CA ALA A 564 9.29 7.91 -17.21
C ALA A 564 10.03 7.01 -16.20
N ASN A 565 11.31 6.66 -16.43
CA ASN A 565 12.07 5.80 -15.51
C ASN A 565 12.14 6.31 -14.06
N VAL A 566 12.17 7.64 -13.86
CA VAL A 566 12.09 8.24 -12.51
C VAL A 566 10.72 7.95 -11.88
N ASN A 567 9.65 8.16 -12.64
CA ASN A 567 8.27 7.96 -12.19
C ASN A 567 7.96 6.49 -11.85
N TYR A 568 8.52 5.53 -12.59
CA TYR A 568 8.38 4.11 -12.24
C TYR A 568 9.08 3.75 -10.91
N VAL A 569 10.21 4.39 -10.61
CA VAL A 569 10.93 4.21 -9.34
C VAL A 569 10.20 4.89 -8.18
N THR A 570 9.71 6.12 -8.34
CA THR A 570 8.90 6.79 -7.31
C THR A 570 7.59 6.05 -7.06
N GLY A 571 6.88 5.62 -8.11
CA GLY A 571 5.69 4.78 -8.02
C GLY A 571 5.92 3.49 -7.21
N THR A 572 7.10 2.87 -7.37
CA THR A 572 7.50 1.71 -6.56
C THR A 572 7.64 2.01 -5.06
N PHE A 573 8.01 3.24 -4.68
CA PHE A 573 8.02 3.67 -3.28
C PHE A 573 6.61 3.89 -2.74
N HIS A 574 5.71 4.46 -3.56
CA HIS A 574 4.34 4.78 -3.13
C HIS A 574 3.40 3.57 -3.09
N PHE A 575 3.60 2.54 -3.94
CA PHE A 575 2.72 1.36 -4.06
C PHE A 575 2.26 0.76 -2.72
N ALA A 576 3.16 0.57 -1.77
CA ALA A 576 2.84 -0.04 -0.48
C ALA A 576 1.90 0.83 0.38
N GLY A 577 2.15 2.15 0.43
CA GLY A 577 1.35 3.10 1.19
C GLY A 577 0.01 3.39 0.51
N TYR A 578 0.00 3.52 -0.82
CA TYR A 578 -1.24 3.70 -1.59
C TYR A 578 -2.15 2.47 -1.48
N LEU A 579 -1.64 1.24 -1.52
CA LEU A 579 -2.49 0.05 -1.36
C LEU A 579 -3.17 0.03 0.02
N ILE A 580 -2.44 0.38 1.08
CA ILE A 580 -3.00 0.49 2.43
C ILE A 580 -4.06 1.61 2.52
N GLY A 581 -3.76 2.81 2.01
CA GLY A 581 -4.68 3.95 2.04
C GLY A 581 -5.97 3.72 1.24
N TYR A 582 -5.85 3.19 0.01
CA TYR A 582 -7.00 2.89 -0.84
C TYR A 582 -7.85 1.74 -0.29
N VAL A 583 -7.25 0.79 0.45
CA VAL A 583 -8.01 -0.25 1.17
C VAL A 583 -8.81 0.35 2.33
N ILE A 584 -8.25 1.24 3.15
CA ILE A 584 -8.99 1.91 4.25
C ILE A 584 -10.16 2.72 3.68
N VAL A 585 -9.87 3.62 2.74
CA VAL A 585 -10.86 4.54 2.16
C VAL A 585 -11.92 3.77 1.36
N GLY A 586 -11.51 2.80 0.55
CA GLY A 586 -12.42 1.91 -0.19
C GLY A 586 -13.31 1.08 0.73
N TYR A 587 -12.80 0.61 1.87
CA TYR A 587 -13.61 -0.08 2.88
C TYR A 587 -14.68 0.82 3.49
N ILE A 588 -14.36 2.06 3.86
CA ILE A 588 -15.33 3.01 4.42
C ILE A 588 -16.43 3.32 3.40
N PHE A 589 -16.07 3.68 2.16
CA PHE A 589 -17.06 3.98 1.12
C PHE A 589 -17.92 2.77 0.76
N LEU A 590 -17.34 1.57 0.64
CA LEU A 590 -18.10 0.36 0.34
C LEU A 590 -19.03 -0.03 1.50
N ALA A 591 -18.57 0.09 2.76
CA ALA A 591 -19.39 -0.21 3.93
C ALA A 591 -20.58 0.76 4.07
N VAL A 592 -20.38 2.06 3.85
CA VAL A 592 -21.47 3.06 3.84
C VAL A 592 -22.44 2.81 2.68
N PHE A 593 -21.94 2.51 1.49
CA PHE A 593 -22.79 2.21 0.32
C PHE A 593 -23.64 0.94 0.52
N LEU A 594 -23.04 -0.14 1.03
CA LEU A 594 -23.77 -1.36 1.38
C LEU A 594 -24.73 -1.15 2.55
N PHE A 595 -24.38 -0.31 3.52
CA PHE A 595 -25.28 0.04 4.63
C PHE A 595 -26.55 0.70 4.11
N ILE A 596 -26.45 1.70 3.22
CA ILE A 596 -27.62 2.34 2.60
C ILE A 596 -28.48 1.30 1.86
N ILE A 597 -27.88 0.42 1.05
CA ILE A 597 -28.62 -0.62 0.31
C ILE A 597 -29.32 -1.60 1.25
N ILE A 598 -28.61 -2.13 2.26
CA ILE A 598 -29.18 -3.14 3.17
C ILE A 598 -30.21 -2.48 4.10
N MET A 599 -30.02 -1.22 4.51
CA MET A 599 -31.05 -0.41 5.18
C MET A 599 -32.32 -0.28 4.34
N SER A 600 -32.21 0.04 3.04
CA SER A 600 -33.38 0.13 2.15
C SER A 600 -34.10 -1.21 2.00
N ILE A 601 -33.36 -2.33 1.94
CA ILE A 601 -33.93 -3.68 1.87
C ILE A 601 -34.61 -4.07 3.19
N ASP A 602 -33.98 -3.78 4.34
CA ASP A 602 -34.51 -4.12 5.67
C ASP A 602 -35.78 -3.32 5.99
N ALA A 603 -35.79 -2.01 5.66
CA ALA A 603 -37.00 -1.19 5.70
C ALA A 603 -38.10 -1.76 4.79
N PHE A 604 -37.75 -2.12 3.54
CA PHE A 604 -38.72 -2.66 2.60
C PHE A 604 -39.37 -3.97 3.08
N ILE A 605 -38.57 -4.89 3.66
CA ILE A 605 -39.05 -6.14 4.25
C ILE A 605 -39.92 -5.87 5.49
N THR A 606 -39.51 -4.93 6.35
CA THR A 606 -40.16 -4.67 7.64
C THR A 606 -41.55 -4.04 7.48
N TYR A 607 -41.69 -3.02 6.61
CA TYR A 607 -43.00 -2.38 6.40
C TYR A 607 -43.88 -3.09 5.37
N GLY A 608 -43.31 -4.02 4.60
CA GLY A 608 -44.06 -4.80 3.61
C GLY A 608 -44.90 -3.94 2.66
N SER A 609 -44.43 -2.75 2.29
CA SER A 609 -45.19 -1.76 1.52
C SER A 609 -45.29 -2.16 0.04
N VAL A 610 -45.99 -3.26 -0.19
CA VAL A 610 -46.26 -3.88 -1.49
C VAL A 610 -46.92 -2.89 -2.43
N LYS A 611 -47.76 -1.97 -1.93
CA LYS A 611 -48.38 -0.91 -2.74
C LYS A 611 -47.36 0.05 -3.37
N PHE A 612 -46.32 0.45 -2.63
CA PHE A 612 -45.25 1.30 -3.17
C PHE A 612 -44.39 0.56 -4.20
N LEU A 613 -44.04 -0.70 -3.90
CA LEU A 613 -43.31 -1.56 -4.83
C LEU A 613 -44.11 -1.85 -6.10
N GLU A 614 -45.39 -2.15 -5.97
CA GLU A 614 -46.33 -2.41 -7.08
C GLU A 614 -46.47 -1.17 -7.96
N SER A 615 -46.64 0.03 -7.37
CA SER A 615 -46.67 1.29 -8.10
C SER A 615 -45.39 1.52 -8.91
N ILE A 616 -44.22 1.29 -8.31
CA ILE A 616 -42.93 1.38 -9.00
C ILE A 616 -42.79 0.32 -10.10
N LEU A 617 -43.13 -0.95 -9.84
CA LEU A 617 -43.08 -2.01 -10.85
C LEU A 617 -44.04 -1.76 -12.00
N ARG A 618 -45.23 -1.21 -11.74
CA ARG A 618 -46.22 -0.87 -12.76
C ARG A 618 -45.70 0.18 -13.76
N ILE A 619 -44.74 1.02 -13.36
CA ILE A 619 -44.05 1.98 -14.23
C ILE A 619 -42.78 1.35 -14.87
N ILE A 620 -41.97 0.66 -14.07
CA ILE A 620 -40.67 0.11 -14.52
C ILE A 620 -40.83 -1.10 -15.44
N VAL A 621 -41.76 -2.01 -15.17
CA VAL A 621 -41.91 -3.26 -15.94
C VAL A 621 -42.31 -2.99 -17.40
N PRO A 622 -43.36 -2.21 -17.73
CA PRO A 622 -43.69 -1.91 -19.12
C PRO A 622 -42.54 -1.17 -19.84
N THR A 623 -41.94 -0.19 -19.17
CA THR A 623 -40.83 0.60 -19.72
C THR A 623 -39.62 -0.29 -20.05
N SER A 624 -39.21 -1.16 -19.11
CA SER A 624 -38.10 -2.08 -19.31
C SER A 624 -38.39 -3.15 -20.37
N LEU A 625 -39.63 -3.66 -20.43
CA LEU A 625 -40.05 -4.61 -21.46
C LEU A 625 -39.98 -3.98 -22.86
N LEU A 626 -40.40 -2.72 -23.03
CA LEU A 626 -40.25 -1.97 -24.28
C LEU A 626 -38.77 -1.80 -24.68
N VAL A 627 -37.88 -1.48 -23.73
CA VAL A 627 -36.43 -1.40 -24.00
C VAL A 627 -35.87 -2.74 -24.45
N ILE A 628 -36.23 -3.83 -23.76
CA ILE A 628 -35.78 -5.19 -24.05
C ILE A 628 -36.29 -5.64 -25.42
N PHE A 629 -37.58 -5.45 -25.69
CA PHE A 629 -38.21 -5.73 -26.99
C PHE A 629 -37.48 -4.99 -28.12
N LYS A 630 -37.22 -3.69 -27.96
CA LYS A 630 -36.48 -2.89 -28.95
C LYS A 630 -35.06 -3.42 -29.18
N ILE A 631 -34.32 -3.77 -28.12
CA ILE A 631 -32.96 -4.34 -28.25
C ILE A 631 -32.98 -5.65 -29.06
N TYR A 632 -33.96 -6.53 -28.82
CA TYR A 632 -34.09 -7.78 -29.57
C TYR A 632 -34.60 -7.57 -30.99
N LEU A 633 -35.57 -6.68 -31.21
CA LEU A 633 -36.07 -6.30 -32.53
C LEU A 633 -34.95 -5.69 -33.39
N ASN A 634 -34.15 -4.76 -32.84
CA ASN A 634 -33.00 -4.18 -33.53
C ASN A 634 -31.97 -5.25 -33.91
N LYS A 635 -31.67 -6.21 -33.02
CA LYS A 635 -30.79 -7.35 -33.32
C LYS A 635 -31.37 -8.28 -34.39
N PHE A 636 -32.67 -8.57 -34.33
CA PHE A 636 -33.36 -9.42 -35.30
C PHE A 636 -33.37 -8.80 -36.70
N LEU A 637 -33.83 -7.55 -36.83
CA LEU A 637 -33.82 -6.80 -38.10
C LEU A 637 -32.40 -6.66 -38.65
N SER A 638 -31.41 -6.38 -37.78
CA SER A 638 -30.00 -6.30 -38.20
C SER A 638 -29.49 -7.62 -38.76
N LYS A 639 -29.81 -8.75 -38.13
CA LYS A 639 -29.35 -10.07 -38.56
C LYS A 639 -30.02 -10.56 -39.84
N TYR A 640 -31.35 -10.42 -39.94
CA TYR A 640 -32.13 -11.08 -41.00
C TYR A 640 -32.48 -10.17 -42.19
N ILE A 641 -32.52 -8.84 -42.01
CA ILE A 641 -33.00 -7.91 -43.05
C ILE A 641 -31.91 -6.91 -43.50
N PHE A 642 -31.08 -6.42 -42.58
CA PHE A 642 -30.07 -5.40 -42.90
C PHE A 642 -28.73 -6.00 -43.35
N LEU A 643 -28.14 -6.96 -42.62
CA LEU A 643 -26.85 -7.56 -43.00
C LEU A 643 -27.01 -8.68 -44.03
N GLN A 644 -25.99 -8.82 -44.88
CA GLN A 644 -25.80 -9.97 -45.75
C GLN A 644 -25.34 -11.19 -44.93
N TYR A 645 -25.67 -12.40 -45.42
CA TYR A 645 -25.24 -13.69 -44.84
C TYR A 645 -25.44 -13.78 -43.31
N HIS A 646 -26.59 -13.31 -42.80
CA HIS A 646 -26.97 -13.45 -41.39
C HIS A 646 -25.96 -12.92 -40.36
N GLY A 647 -25.08 -12.00 -40.76
CA GLY A 647 -24.07 -11.38 -39.90
C GLY A 647 -22.62 -11.84 -40.10
N ASP A 648 -22.37 -12.80 -41.00
CA ASP A 648 -21.00 -13.30 -41.26
C ASP A 648 -20.09 -12.25 -41.91
N VAL A 649 -20.66 -11.28 -42.63
CA VAL A 649 -19.95 -10.15 -43.23
C VAL A 649 -20.65 -8.84 -42.85
N LEU A 650 -19.87 -7.82 -42.47
CA LEU A 650 -20.37 -6.47 -42.22
C LEU A 650 -20.67 -5.74 -43.54
N SER A 651 -21.69 -6.20 -44.25
CA SER A 651 -22.17 -5.66 -45.52
C SER A 651 -23.69 -5.53 -45.49
N ILE A 652 -24.23 -4.39 -45.94
CA ILE A 652 -25.66 -4.07 -45.88
C ILE A 652 -26.33 -4.53 -47.17
N ASN A 653 -27.38 -5.34 -47.06
CA ASN A 653 -28.19 -5.79 -48.18
C ASN A 653 -29.24 -4.72 -48.56
N ASN A 654 -30.25 -4.53 -47.69
CA ASN A 654 -31.41 -3.68 -47.98
C ASN A 654 -31.19 -2.21 -47.55
N ARG A 655 -30.26 -1.51 -48.23
CA ARG A 655 -29.87 -0.14 -47.87
C ARG A 655 -31.06 0.84 -47.75
N ARG A 656 -32.08 0.75 -48.61
CA ARG A 656 -33.26 1.64 -48.54
C ARG A 656 -34.06 1.44 -47.25
N VAL A 657 -34.39 0.18 -46.92
CA VAL A 657 -35.15 -0.16 -45.70
C VAL A 657 -34.36 0.23 -44.44
N PHE A 658 -33.04 0.03 -44.45
CA PHE A 658 -32.16 0.44 -43.36
C PHE A 658 -32.20 1.96 -43.10
N MET A 659 -32.22 2.80 -44.15
CA MET A 659 -32.32 4.26 -43.97
C MET A 659 -33.67 4.69 -43.40
N VAL A 660 -34.78 4.12 -43.89
CA VAL A 660 -36.13 4.37 -43.34
C VAL A 660 -36.21 3.92 -41.89
N PHE A 661 -35.64 2.75 -41.57
CA PHE A 661 -35.61 2.24 -40.21
C PHE A 661 -34.82 3.14 -39.27
N ILE A 662 -33.62 3.60 -39.66
CA ILE A 662 -32.82 4.55 -38.84
C ILE A 662 -33.62 5.82 -38.57
N TYR A 663 -34.31 6.38 -39.57
CA TYR A 663 -35.09 7.60 -39.44
C TYR A 663 -36.19 7.48 -38.37
N PHE A 664 -37.00 6.42 -38.40
CA PHE A 664 -38.03 6.22 -37.37
C PHE A 664 -37.44 5.80 -36.02
N ASN A 665 -36.38 4.99 -36.02
CA ASN A 665 -35.73 4.52 -34.80
C ASN A 665 -35.02 5.64 -34.03
N PHE A 666 -34.59 6.72 -34.70
CA PHE A 666 -33.96 7.90 -34.10
C PHE A 666 -34.80 8.52 -32.99
N PHE A 667 -36.11 8.73 -33.21
CA PHE A 667 -37.00 9.31 -32.20
C PHE A 667 -37.10 8.43 -30.94
N LEU A 668 -37.16 7.11 -31.11
CA LEU A 668 -37.15 6.17 -29.98
C LEU A 668 -35.77 6.05 -29.32
N ASP A 669 -34.68 6.25 -30.05
CA ASP A 669 -33.32 6.25 -29.49
C ASP A 669 -33.00 7.52 -28.71
N ALA A 670 -33.62 8.67 -29.03
CA ALA A 670 -33.48 9.89 -28.25
C ALA A 670 -33.96 9.70 -26.79
N PHE A 671 -35.16 9.15 -26.60
CA PHE A 671 -35.70 8.85 -25.27
C PHE A 671 -34.90 7.77 -24.53
N LEU A 672 -34.51 6.68 -25.21
CA LEU A 672 -33.68 5.65 -24.60
C LEU A 672 -32.27 6.13 -24.29
N GLY A 673 -31.73 7.07 -25.07
CA GLY A 673 -30.43 7.70 -24.83
C GLY A 673 -30.40 8.46 -23.51
N PHE A 674 -31.49 9.16 -23.15
CA PHE A 674 -31.65 9.79 -21.85
C PHE A 674 -31.59 8.77 -20.71
N ILE A 675 -32.39 7.69 -20.77
CA ILE A 675 -32.37 6.61 -19.76
C ILE A 675 -30.98 5.94 -19.68
N ALA A 676 -30.35 5.69 -20.83
CA ALA A 676 -29.01 5.11 -20.91
C ALA A 676 -27.94 6.03 -20.30
N SER A 677 -28.11 7.35 -20.36
CA SER A 677 -27.20 8.31 -19.73
C SER A 677 -27.26 8.23 -18.19
N ILE A 678 -28.46 8.11 -17.61
CA ILE A 678 -28.65 7.91 -16.16
C ILE A 678 -28.05 6.56 -15.74
N LEU A 679 -28.34 5.49 -16.49
CA LEU A 679 -27.76 4.17 -16.23
C LEU A 679 -26.23 4.16 -16.37
N ARG A 680 -25.64 4.97 -17.26
CA ARG A 680 -24.19 5.14 -17.37
C ARG A 680 -23.61 5.76 -16.10
N ILE A 681 -24.24 6.81 -15.56
CA ILE A 681 -23.79 7.45 -14.30
C ILE A 681 -23.89 6.44 -13.14
N LEU A 682 -25.04 5.77 -12.99
CA LEU A 682 -25.26 4.79 -11.92
C LEU A 682 -24.24 3.64 -11.97
N ARG A 683 -24.00 3.06 -13.15
CA ARG A 683 -23.00 1.99 -13.35
C ARG A 683 -21.58 2.47 -13.07
N SER A 684 -21.24 3.72 -13.41
CA SER A 684 -19.95 4.32 -13.08
C SER A 684 -19.76 4.49 -11.57
N ILE A 685 -20.79 4.90 -10.82
CA ILE A 685 -20.73 5.04 -9.35
C ILE A 685 -20.53 3.66 -8.71
N VAL A 686 -21.35 2.67 -9.06
CA VAL A 686 -21.25 1.30 -8.53
C VAL A 686 -19.90 0.67 -8.86
N GLY A 687 -19.44 0.80 -10.10
CA GLY A 687 -18.11 0.33 -10.51
C GLY A 687 -16.99 1.04 -9.76
N GLY A 688 -17.07 2.36 -9.64
CA GLY A 688 -16.09 3.18 -8.92
C GLY A 688 -15.92 2.73 -7.46
N ILE A 689 -17.02 2.56 -6.72
CA ILE A 689 -16.98 2.12 -5.31
C ILE A 689 -16.40 0.70 -5.18
N ILE A 690 -16.84 -0.24 -6.03
CA ILE A 690 -16.39 -1.65 -5.96
C ILE A 690 -14.89 -1.79 -6.33
N TYR A 691 -14.41 -1.03 -7.32
CA TYR A 691 -13.01 -1.09 -7.76
C TYR A 691 -12.08 -0.11 -7.02
N MET A 692 -12.57 0.78 -6.16
CA MET A 692 -11.78 1.81 -5.45
C MET A 692 -10.58 1.24 -4.69
N CYS A 693 -10.71 0.04 -4.10
CA CYS A 693 -9.65 -0.60 -3.34
C CYS A 693 -8.56 -1.28 -4.19
N ARG A 694 -8.71 -1.32 -5.53
CA ARG A 694 -7.80 -2.02 -6.46
C ARG A 694 -6.93 -1.04 -7.23
N LEU A 695 -5.61 -1.23 -7.13
CA LEU A 695 -4.62 -0.43 -7.87
C LEU A 695 -4.29 -0.99 -9.26
N ASP A 696 -4.79 -2.17 -9.62
CA ASP A 696 -4.51 -2.83 -10.91
C ASP A 696 -5.47 -2.41 -12.04
N TYR A 697 -6.46 -1.56 -11.74
CA TYR A 697 -7.41 -1.01 -12.70
C TYR A 697 -7.61 0.49 -12.40
N SER A 698 -7.64 1.33 -13.45
CA SER A 698 -7.92 2.76 -13.28
C SER A 698 -9.39 3.09 -13.56
N PRO A 699 -10.12 3.74 -12.62
CA PRO A 699 -11.50 4.15 -12.84
C PRO A 699 -11.63 5.29 -13.87
N LEU A 700 -10.54 6.00 -14.18
CA LEU A 700 -10.53 7.14 -15.12
C LEU A 700 -10.53 6.72 -16.60
N GLY A 701 -10.31 5.44 -16.90
CA GLY A 701 -10.33 4.88 -18.25
C GLY A 701 -9.06 5.16 -19.07
N ARG A 702 -8.89 4.40 -20.17
CA ARG A 702 -7.58 4.16 -20.81
C ARG A 702 -6.77 5.39 -21.25
N LYS A 703 -7.42 6.52 -21.56
CA LYS A 703 -6.73 7.76 -21.95
C LYS A 703 -6.28 8.62 -20.75
N LEU A 704 -6.83 8.37 -19.56
CA LEU A 704 -6.60 9.15 -18.34
C LEU A 704 -5.92 8.34 -17.22
N GLU A 705 -5.52 7.09 -17.50
CA GLU A 705 -4.71 6.20 -16.63
C GLU A 705 -3.46 6.88 -16.05
N SER A 706 -2.89 7.87 -16.74
CA SER A 706 -1.71 8.62 -16.27
C SER A 706 -1.99 9.62 -15.14
N ILE A 707 -3.24 10.02 -14.94
CA ILE A 707 -3.69 10.93 -13.88
C ILE A 707 -3.89 10.15 -12.56
N ASP A 708 -4.18 8.86 -12.67
CA ASP A 708 -4.38 7.97 -11.53
C ASP A 708 -3.04 7.63 -10.84
N ALA A 709 -2.80 8.28 -9.70
CA ALA A 709 -1.62 8.05 -8.89
C ALA A 709 -1.53 6.60 -8.35
N GLY A 710 -2.67 5.94 -8.10
CA GLY A 710 -2.73 4.56 -7.64
C GLY A 710 -2.29 3.58 -8.72
N PHE A 711 -2.89 3.67 -9.91
CA PHE A 711 -2.53 2.85 -11.07
C PHE A 711 -1.10 3.15 -11.57
N SER A 712 -0.68 4.41 -11.57
CA SER A 712 0.70 4.81 -11.91
C SER A 712 1.73 4.21 -10.94
N ALA A 713 1.45 4.21 -9.63
CA ALA A 713 2.30 3.55 -8.63
C ALA A 713 2.37 2.02 -8.83
N TYR A 714 1.25 1.38 -9.19
CA TYR A 714 1.20 -0.03 -9.53
C TYR A 714 2.03 -0.36 -10.79
N CYS A 715 1.88 0.41 -11.87
CA CYS A 715 2.68 0.26 -13.10
C CYS A 715 4.18 0.40 -12.81
N GLY A 716 4.56 1.39 -12.00
CA GLY A 716 5.93 1.57 -11.54
C GLY A 716 6.47 0.34 -10.80
N PHE A 717 5.70 -0.18 -9.83
CA PHE A 717 6.02 -1.39 -9.08
C PHE A 717 6.24 -2.61 -10.01
N ILE A 718 5.35 -2.86 -10.98
CA ILE A 718 5.49 -3.98 -11.93
C ILE A 718 6.75 -3.84 -12.78
N TYR A 719 7.01 -2.66 -13.35
CA TYR A 719 8.19 -2.47 -14.21
C TYR A 719 9.53 -2.55 -13.45
N VAL A 720 9.58 -2.11 -12.18
CA VAL A 720 10.79 -2.23 -11.35
C VAL A 720 11.02 -3.68 -10.88
N GLU A 721 9.98 -4.42 -10.48
CA GLU A 721 10.10 -5.87 -10.22
C GLU A 721 10.51 -6.64 -11.50
N CYS A 722 9.94 -6.28 -12.66
CA CYS A 722 10.32 -6.89 -13.93
C CYS A 722 11.80 -6.67 -14.25
N ALA A 723 12.31 -5.44 -14.07
CA ALA A 723 13.70 -5.09 -14.36
C ALA A 723 14.71 -5.79 -13.43
N HIS A 724 14.45 -5.86 -12.13
CA HIS A 724 15.39 -6.43 -11.16
C HIS A 724 15.23 -7.94 -10.93
N ARG A 725 14.07 -8.51 -11.27
CA ARG A 725 13.70 -9.88 -10.90
C ARG A 725 13.24 -10.74 -12.07
N HIS A 726 13.73 -10.47 -13.28
CA HIS A 726 13.47 -11.29 -14.46
C HIS A 726 14.07 -12.71 -14.29
N PRO A 727 13.25 -13.79 -14.26
CA PRO A 727 13.73 -15.13 -13.89
C PRO A 727 14.79 -15.68 -14.84
N VAL A 728 14.67 -15.41 -16.14
CA VAL A 728 15.65 -15.84 -17.15
C VAL A 728 17.01 -15.14 -16.94
N LEU A 729 17.01 -13.87 -16.53
CA LEU A 729 18.24 -13.12 -16.30
C LEU A 729 18.94 -13.61 -15.03
N LEU A 730 18.19 -13.82 -13.95
CA LEU A 730 18.69 -14.36 -12.70
C LEU A 730 19.26 -15.78 -12.86
N TYR A 731 18.64 -16.62 -13.70
CA TYR A 731 19.14 -17.95 -14.03
C TYR A 731 20.40 -17.89 -14.90
N PHE A 732 20.43 -17.03 -15.92
CA PHE A 732 21.59 -16.85 -16.80
C PHE A 732 22.83 -16.36 -16.02
N VAL A 733 22.68 -15.31 -15.22
CA VAL A 733 23.78 -14.75 -14.40
C VAL A 733 24.28 -15.76 -13.37
N SER A 734 23.39 -16.54 -12.74
CA SER A 734 23.82 -17.56 -11.77
C SER A 734 24.45 -18.79 -12.41
N HIS A 735 24.14 -19.09 -13.68
CA HIS A 735 24.84 -20.10 -14.45
C HIS A 735 26.26 -19.65 -14.80
N LEU A 736 26.43 -18.40 -15.28
CA LEU A 736 27.75 -17.79 -15.51
C LEU A 736 28.60 -17.75 -14.24
N LEU A 737 28.02 -17.28 -13.12
CA LEU A 737 28.69 -17.22 -11.82
C LEU A 737 29.12 -18.60 -11.32
N ARG A 738 28.29 -19.64 -11.54
CA ARG A 738 28.66 -21.03 -11.21
C ARG A 738 29.85 -21.49 -12.04
N GLY A 739 29.88 -21.22 -13.35
CA GLY A 739 31.01 -21.57 -14.21
C GLY A 739 32.32 -20.87 -13.83
N HIS A 740 32.23 -19.62 -13.34
CA HIS A 740 33.41 -18.88 -12.87
C HIS A 740 33.92 -19.33 -11.49
N LEU A 741 33.03 -19.65 -10.55
CA LEU A 741 33.41 -20.08 -9.19
C LEU A 741 33.79 -21.56 -9.11
N TYR A 742 33.15 -22.39 -9.93
CA TYR A 742 33.45 -23.80 -10.09
C TYR A 742 33.81 -24.06 -11.55
N PRO A 743 35.04 -23.69 -11.98
CA PRO A 743 35.61 -24.13 -13.24
C PRO A 743 35.87 -25.64 -13.12
N ALA A 744 34.81 -26.42 -13.26
CA ALA A 744 34.90 -27.86 -13.24
C ALA A 744 35.78 -28.32 -14.40
N THR A 745 36.52 -29.41 -14.17
CA THR A 745 37.26 -30.15 -15.22
C THR A 745 36.31 -30.84 -16.22
N THR A 746 35.05 -30.42 -16.30
CA THR A 746 34.19 -30.63 -17.45
C THR A 746 34.92 -30.14 -18.69
N GLN A 747 35.14 -31.06 -19.63
CA GLN A 747 35.74 -30.81 -20.94
C GLN A 747 35.27 -29.46 -21.49
N ARG A 748 36.22 -28.58 -21.85
CA ARG A 748 35.92 -27.44 -22.74
C ARG A 748 35.27 -28.05 -23.98
N LEU A 749 33.93 -27.94 -24.12
CA LEU A 749 33.24 -28.38 -25.33
C LEU A 749 33.96 -27.74 -26.51
N SER A 750 34.47 -28.57 -27.43
CA SER A 750 35.24 -28.09 -28.58
C SER A 750 34.54 -26.91 -29.25
N LYS A 751 35.31 -25.93 -29.74
CA LYS A 751 34.78 -24.81 -30.52
C LYS A 751 33.85 -25.30 -31.65
N ALA A 752 34.12 -26.49 -32.20
CA ALA A 752 33.27 -27.17 -33.17
C ALA A 752 31.86 -27.52 -32.63
N LYS A 753 31.75 -28.07 -31.41
CA LYS A 753 30.45 -28.43 -30.82
C LYS A 753 29.59 -27.21 -30.50
N HIS A 754 30.21 -26.10 -30.09
CA HIS A 754 29.52 -24.81 -29.95
C HIS A 754 29.03 -24.26 -31.30
N LYS A 755 29.84 -24.35 -32.37
CA LYS A 755 29.42 -23.98 -33.74
C LYS A 755 28.24 -24.83 -34.20
N TRP A 756 28.25 -26.15 -33.96
CA TRP A 756 27.14 -27.05 -34.30
C TRP A 756 25.86 -26.75 -33.55
N HIS A 757 25.90 -26.58 -32.23
CA HIS A 757 24.70 -26.18 -31.45
C HIS A 757 24.13 -24.84 -31.94
N LEU A 758 24.99 -23.89 -32.32
CA LEU A 758 24.58 -22.60 -32.86
C LEU A 758 23.98 -22.71 -34.28
N ALA A 759 24.49 -23.61 -35.12
CA ALA A 759 23.93 -23.90 -36.44
C ALA A 759 22.53 -24.52 -36.33
N ILE A 760 22.37 -25.56 -35.49
CA ILE A 760 21.08 -26.21 -35.22
C ILE A 760 20.07 -25.19 -34.66
N PHE A 761 20.48 -24.39 -33.67
CA PHE A 761 19.61 -23.37 -33.08
C PHE A 761 19.13 -22.33 -34.11
N LEU A 762 20.01 -21.89 -35.01
CA LEU A 762 19.64 -20.95 -36.08
C LEU A 762 18.77 -21.59 -37.17
N SER A 763 19.03 -22.85 -37.53
CA SER A 763 18.20 -23.59 -38.49
C SER A 763 16.76 -23.69 -38.02
N ASN A 764 16.55 -23.94 -36.72
CA ASN A 764 15.22 -24.02 -36.12
C ASN A 764 14.59 -22.63 -35.84
N ASN A 765 15.33 -21.53 -36.03
CA ASN A 765 14.87 -20.16 -35.73
C ASN A 765 15.31 -19.17 -36.83
N PRO A 766 14.78 -19.27 -38.06
CA PRO A 766 15.28 -18.53 -39.23
C PRO A 766 15.24 -17.00 -39.06
N THR A 767 14.23 -16.47 -38.36
CA THR A 767 14.11 -15.03 -38.07
C THR A 767 15.26 -14.48 -37.23
N LEU A 768 15.94 -15.31 -36.43
CA LEU A 768 17.12 -14.93 -35.65
C LEU A 768 18.38 -14.82 -36.52
N ILE A 769 18.45 -15.45 -37.68
CA ILE A 769 19.59 -15.36 -38.60
C ILE A 769 19.76 -13.91 -39.07
N TYR A 770 18.68 -13.28 -39.54
CA TYR A 770 18.69 -11.88 -39.97
C TYR A 770 19.03 -10.93 -38.82
N ARG A 771 18.39 -11.11 -37.65
CA ARG A 771 18.67 -10.32 -36.44
C ARG A 771 20.14 -10.43 -36.01
N ARG A 772 20.71 -11.64 -36.05
CA ARG A 772 22.12 -11.89 -35.72
C ARG A 772 23.07 -11.24 -36.74
N LYS A 773 22.83 -11.37 -38.05
CA LYS A 773 23.65 -10.68 -39.07
C LYS A 773 23.65 -9.16 -38.83
N ARG A 774 22.47 -8.56 -38.65
CA ARG A 774 22.31 -7.12 -38.36
C ARG A 774 23.00 -6.69 -37.06
N PHE A 775 22.98 -7.52 -36.03
CA PHE A 775 23.68 -7.24 -34.76
C PHE A 775 25.20 -7.29 -34.91
N LEU A 776 25.74 -8.26 -35.65
CA LEU A 776 27.18 -8.37 -35.92
C LEU A 776 27.71 -7.19 -36.74
N ILE A 777 26.95 -6.73 -37.75
CA ILE A 777 27.30 -5.54 -38.55
C ILE A 777 27.37 -4.30 -37.65
N ARG A 778 26.37 -4.06 -36.79
CA ARG A 778 26.41 -2.95 -35.82
C ARG A 778 27.58 -3.04 -34.84
N LEU A 779 27.95 -4.25 -34.40
CA LEU A 779 29.12 -4.45 -33.55
C LEU A 779 30.40 -4.02 -34.28
N GLN A 780 30.63 -4.49 -35.50
CA GLN A 780 31.76 -4.07 -36.32
C GLN A 780 31.78 -2.55 -36.57
N GLU A 781 30.64 -1.94 -36.91
CA GLU A 781 30.52 -0.48 -37.04
C GLU A 781 30.88 0.25 -35.74
N SER A 782 30.49 -0.28 -34.58
CA SER A 782 30.79 0.31 -33.27
C SER A 782 32.27 0.17 -32.89
N GLU A 783 32.88 -0.99 -33.17
CA GLU A 783 34.33 -1.20 -32.99
C GLU A 783 35.14 -0.33 -33.94
N LEU A 784 34.71 -0.16 -35.20
CA LEU A 784 35.31 0.76 -36.15
C LEU A 784 35.22 2.21 -35.67
N LYS A 785 34.06 2.64 -35.16
CA LYS A 785 33.88 3.98 -34.58
C LYS A 785 34.77 4.20 -33.35
N ILE A 786 34.89 3.21 -32.46
CA ILE A 786 35.79 3.28 -31.29
C ILE A 786 37.25 3.37 -31.75
N MET A 787 37.67 2.58 -32.74
CA MET A 787 39.01 2.66 -33.31
C MET A 787 39.27 4.01 -34.00
N LEU A 788 38.31 4.57 -34.73
CA LEU A 788 38.42 5.89 -35.37
C LEU A 788 38.45 7.04 -34.35
N ILE A 789 37.70 6.95 -33.25
CA ILE A 789 37.74 7.91 -32.14
C ILE A 789 39.08 7.82 -31.41
N GLY A 790 39.58 6.61 -31.15
CA GLY A 790 40.92 6.38 -30.60
C GLY A 790 42.02 6.95 -31.52
N ARG A 791 41.89 6.76 -32.84
CA ARG A 791 42.82 7.33 -33.84
C ARG A 791 42.75 8.86 -33.90
N LYS A 792 41.56 9.47 -33.77
CA LYS A 792 41.43 10.93 -33.62
C LYS A 792 42.05 11.46 -32.33
N HIS A 793 41.98 10.72 -31.23
CA HIS A 793 42.66 11.10 -29.99
C HIS A 793 44.18 10.97 -30.07
N MET A 794 44.71 9.98 -30.81
CA MET A 794 46.16 9.86 -31.03
C MET A 794 46.69 10.88 -32.04
N ASN A 795 45.96 11.14 -33.13
CA ASN A 795 46.30 12.18 -34.11
C ASN A 795 46.08 13.62 -33.61
N GLY A 796 45.68 13.81 -32.35
CA GLY A 796 45.75 15.11 -31.65
C GLY A 796 47.15 15.45 -31.13
N ALA A 797 48.09 14.50 -31.22
CA ALA A 797 49.52 14.71 -31.01
C ALA A 797 50.28 14.27 -32.28
N TYR A 798 51.13 15.16 -32.79
CA TYR A 798 51.97 15.03 -33.99
C TYR A 798 51.27 15.21 -35.36
N ILE A 799 52.04 15.86 -36.25
CA ILE A 799 51.66 16.38 -37.57
C ILE A 799 52.30 15.49 -38.66
N GLU A 800 51.56 15.30 -39.77
CA GLU A 800 51.94 14.83 -41.12
C GLU A 800 52.90 13.64 -41.33
N GLN A 801 52.42 12.60 -42.05
CA GLN A 801 52.76 12.30 -43.46
C GLN A 801 52.01 11.02 -43.97
N PRO A 802 52.00 10.71 -45.30
CA PRO A 802 50.85 10.01 -45.92
C PRO A 802 51.14 8.52 -46.29
N PRO A 803 50.45 7.87 -47.26
CA PRO A 803 49.69 6.65 -46.97
C PRO A 803 50.38 5.33 -47.38
N ILE A 804 50.21 4.29 -46.57
CA ILE A 804 50.55 2.91 -46.96
C ILE A 804 49.27 2.12 -47.27
N SER A 805 49.32 1.38 -48.37
CA SER A 805 48.22 0.61 -48.96
C SER A 805 47.74 -0.54 -48.08
N ALA A 806 46.42 -0.61 -47.89
CA ALA A 806 45.73 -1.77 -47.34
C ALA A 806 44.73 -2.32 -48.37
N HIS A 807 45.21 -3.17 -49.27
CA HIS A 807 44.34 -3.97 -50.14
C HIS A 807 43.47 -4.94 -49.32
N ARG A 808 42.33 -5.34 -49.90
CA ARG A 808 41.32 -6.29 -49.37
C ARG A 808 40.53 -5.82 -48.14
N ALA A 809 39.53 -4.96 -48.42
CA ALA A 809 38.19 -5.16 -47.87
C ALA A 809 37.20 -5.24 -49.06
N SER A 810 36.64 -6.42 -49.30
CA SER A 810 35.59 -6.61 -50.31
C SER A 810 34.28 -6.02 -49.80
N LEU A 811 34.06 -4.74 -50.10
CA LEU A 811 32.77 -4.07 -49.96
C LEU A 811 31.79 -4.67 -50.98
N ILE A 812 30.76 -5.36 -50.48
CA ILE A 812 29.52 -5.53 -51.25
C ILE A 812 28.88 -4.14 -51.30
N SER A 813 28.59 -3.67 -52.51
CA SER A 813 28.10 -2.31 -52.74
C SER A 813 26.65 -2.19 -52.27
N ALA A 814 26.24 -0.99 -51.84
CA ALA A 814 24.84 -0.71 -51.57
C ALA A 814 23.95 -0.94 -52.82
N LYS A 815 24.54 -0.87 -54.02
CA LYS A 815 23.89 -1.16 -55.31
C LYS A 815 23.47 -2.63 -55.45
N ASP A 816 24.28 -3.57 -54.95
CA ASP A 816 24.00 -5.02 -55.03
C ASP A 816 22.81 -5.44 -54.13
N LEU A 817 22.46 -4.60 -53.15
CA LEU A 817 21.31 -4.79 -52.26
C LEU A 817 19.99 -4.33 -52.89
N GLU A 818 20.05 -3.45 -53.90
CA GLU A 818 18.88 -2.95 -54.62
C GLU A 818 18.42 -3.95 -55.70
N ASP A 819 19.36 -4.54 -56.44
CA ASP A 819 19.10 -5.62 -57.41
C ASP A 819 18.61 -6.94 -56.78
N LEU A 820 18.83 -7.15 -55.48
CA LEU A 820 18.25 -8.26 -54.72
C LEU A 820 16.82 -7.98 -54.24
N TRP A 821 16.39 -6.71 -54.24
CA TRP A 821 15.03 -6.33 -53.82
C TRP A 821 14.02 -6.44 -54.97
N THR A 822 14.47 -6.29 -56.21
CA THR A 822 13.63 -6.36 -57.41
C THR A 822 13.30 -7.79 -57.87
N ARG A 823 14.10 -8.80 -57.50
CA ARG A 823 13.92 -10.20 -57.97
C ARG A 823 12.96 -11.07 -57.15
N ASN A 824 12.47 -10.62 -55.99
CA ASN A 824 11.55 -11.40 -55.13
C ASN A 824 10.16 -10.74 -55.04
N LYS A 825 9.56 -10.50 -56.21
CA LYS A 825 8.11 -10.35 -56.38
C LYS A 825 7.61 -11.40 -57.36
N PHE A 826 7.25 -12.57 -56.84
CA PHE A 826 6.16 -13.45 -57.29
C PHE A 826 5.78 -14.36 -56.12
#